data_AF-A0A6N9AC69-F1
#
_entry.id   AF-A0A6N9AC69-F1
#
_cell.length_a   1.000
_cell.length_b   1.000
_cell.length_c   1.000
_cell.angle_alpha   90.00
_cell.angle_beta   90.00
_cell.angle_gamma   90.00
#
_symmetry.space_group_name_H-M   'P 1'
#
loop_
_entity.id
_entity.type
_entity.pdbx_description
1 polymer ?
#
loop_
_entity_poly.entity_id
_entity_poly.type
_entity_poly.pdbx_seq_one_letter_code
_entity_poly.pdbx_strand_id
1 'polypeptide(L)'
;MNTPPLTWGPMARMLFCFLLWVLIGFWAVPPSRAQEPSVYESKVVVVQVEPGVPITEGGRKTGLEVFDRTAARYGVHTIERVFPFLDHVQPTPKTRQNLVALRHTYYVRYSASDDPEQVAKALASAPGVIYAEPVIINRLLESEGRVEPNDSLFGYQTYLRHLRLPEAWDIVKGEDSSLPVVIAIVDDGTDWQHEDLLANVWTNADEIPDNGIDDDNNGFIDDVHGVNLCNGDDTNNDPFEPTLSYHGTSVAGTAGAVTNNGIGVAGAAWNAQLMHICGLSYEGILYAAANGADIINASWGRVSFQASTFVAQSLDLATDMGALVVASAGNANLNSEPYRHYPSSYPRVLSVGATAKDSRRRASFSNYGKMVNVFAPGVGIVTTTLDSEYTSSASGTSFSSPLVSGVAALVKTRYPDISPDALREQIRLASENIDAENPGRAGQLGHGYVNAEASLKMPVFPAVRLTSWTLDDTDGDHMITSGEEVTIKAMFVNHLADAQVLSIGLTGAESNPYIDLSNAEQMVGRLARGDSTEVTWRFVVANDAPSSRVIRFYTRIRDGVFFDEPDQLSFGINARIELEHSALSALHTSTSGDYWRVNTNWDITTVPTPSELARWYGVVATDGIVSGLFLCGNYLSGTLPGELGNLQGLVDLLLCDNFLSGKIPPELGNLRQLQWLDMSTNILSGEIPHELGNLTRLQWLKLSATSLSGEIPPELGNLTQLQRLELSSNSLTGEIPPELSNLSQLQRLALGFNSLSGEIPPELGDLTQLQRLALNFNSLSGEIPPELGNLSQLRQLVLIGNSLTGRIPHELGDLPQLQTLLLYDNSLSGEIPPELGNLTQLQVLELNHNSLTGEIPTELGKLSHLIRLYLHDNAFTGRLPRSLMQLTNLSYLSFGGQDLCAPEDDAFQAWLNNIPLKSGPTCSGVHFADSVADQSFPRAQPIVPVVLPEAAGVSPIDYTLTPALPTGLAFDQANRTLTGLPTVVTPATPYTYKAKDANGSTDSLSFSIEVYSPVSAERESLPEVFALHGNFPNPFRHTTQVLMDLPWSTRVTVEVIDVIGRRVLTTPSIDLTAGWQRSVNLNMAALPSGLYLYRVHASSPGGRVVHAGRFVHVR
;
A
#
# COMPACT_ATOMS: atom_id res chain seq x y z
N MET A 1 -83.46 50.63 36.26
CA MET A 1 -84.84 50.61 35.74
C MET A 1 -84.99 49.31 34.93
N ASN A 2 -85.52 48.27 35.58
CA ASN A 2 -86.88 47.71 35.41
C ASN A 2 -87.01 46.92 34.10
N THR A 3 -87.37 45.64 33.98
CA THR A 3 -87.63 44.46 34.84
C THR A 3 -87.71 43.27 33.83
N PRO A 4 -87.61 41.99 34.26
CA PRO A 4 -87.46 40.77 33.42
C PRO A 4 -88.86 40.15 33.12
N PRO A 5 -89.09 38.84 32.79
CA PRO A 5 -88.26 37.69 32.31
C PRO A 5 -88.91 36.97 31.08
N LEU A 6 -88.33 35.87 30.56
CA LEU A 6 -89.08 34.64 30.18
C LEU A 6 -88.15 33.54 29.61
N THR A 7 -87.95 32.51 30.41
CA THR A 7 -87.33 31.23 30.04
C THR A 7 -88.34 30.34 29.28
N TRP A 8 -87.93 29.74 28.16
CA TRP A 8 -88.63 28.64 27.50
C TRP A 8 -87.78 27.37 27.56
N GLY A 9 -88.39 26.24 27.95
CA GLY A 9 -87.74 24.95 28.16
C GLY A 9 -87.52 24.10 26.89
N PRO A 10 -86.87 22.92 27.02
CA PRO A 10 -86.21 22.20 25.91
C PRO A 10 -87.14 21.65 24.82
N MET A 11 -88.42 21.42 25.09
CA MET A 11 -89.36 20.86 24.11
C MET A 11 -89.99 21.90 23.16
N ALA A 12 -89.93 23.20 23.48
CA ALA A 12 -90.51 24.25 22.64
C ALA A 12 -89.58 24.69 21.49
N ARG A 13 -88.26 24.44 21.61
CA ARG A 13 -87.28 24.73 20.53
C ARG A 13 -87.31 23.70 19.40
N MET A 14 -87.76 22.47 19.64
CA MET A 14 -87.82 21.42 18.62
C MET A 14 -89.04 21.57 17.68
N LEU A 15 -90.16 22.13 18.16
CA LEU A 15 -91.37 22.27 17.33
C LEU A 15 -91.35 23.51 16.42
N PHE A 16 -90.62 24.56 16.80
CA PHE A 16 -90.51 25.80 16.00
C PHE A 16 -89.53 25.66 14.82
N CYS A 17 -88.46 24.88 14.97
CA CYS A 17 -87.49 24.64 13.89
C CYS A 17 -88.03 23.68 12.80
N PHE A 18 -88.92 22.74 13.14
CA PHE A 18 -89.49 21.81 12.17
C PHE A 18 -90.57 22.44 11.29
N LEU A 19 -91.29 23.46 11.80
CA LEU A 19 -92.32 24.20 11.05
C LEU A 19 -91.74 25.31 10.15
N LEU A 20 -90.53 25.80 10.43
CA LEU A 20 -89.85 26.79 9.58
C LEU A 20 -89.18 26.17 8.34
N TRP A 21 -88.88 24.87 8.37
CA TRP A 21 -88.14 24.19 7.31
C TRP A 21 -89.02 23.62 6.18
N VAL A 22 -90.32 23.44 6.42
CA VAL A 22 -91.23 22.75 5.47
C VAL A 22 -92.07 23.69 4.61
N LEU A 23 -92.12 25.01 4.90
CA LEU A 23 -93.11 25.90 4.27
C LEU A 23 -92.62 26.87 3.20
N ILE A 24 -91.32 27.04 2.94
CA ILE A 24 -90.85 27.98 1.88
C ILE A 24 -89.66 27.41 1.09
N GLY A 25 -89.75 26.13 0.75
CA GLY A 25 -89.17 25.63 -0.49
C GLY A 25 -90.14 25.95 -1.64
N PHE A 26 -89.59 26.52 -2.72
CA PHE A 26 -90.20 26.91 -4.01
C PHE A 26 -90.55 28.40 -4.20
N TRP A 27 -89.74 29.02 -5.09
CA TRP A 27 -89.76 30.36 -5.71
C TRP A 27 -88.91 31.48 -5.07
N ALA A 28 -87.58 31.44 -5.32
CA ALA A 28 -86.74 32.61 -5.61
C ALA A 28 -85.40 32.18 -6.26
N VAL A 29 -85.00 32.91 -7.31
CA VAL A 29 -83.72 32.96 -8.05
C VAL A 29 -83.24 34.42 -7.95
N PRO A 30 -81.96 34.86 -8.04
CA PRO A 30 -80.61 34.36 -7.67
C PRO A 30 -79.95 35.29 -6.58
N PRO A 31 -78.61 35.26 -6.32
CA PRO A 31 -77.71 36.09 -7.12
C PRO A 31 -76.51 35.34 -7.71
N SER A 32 -76.01 35.92 -8.78
CA SER A 32 -74.82 35.58 -9.56
C SER A 32 -73.68 34.97 -8.75
N ARG A 33 -73.20 33.82 -9.22
CA ARG A 33 -71.82 33.35 -9.08
C ARG A 33 -70.91 34.56 -9.35
N ALA A 34 -70.19 35.05 -8.33
CA ALA A 34 -69.08 35.95 -8.58
C ALA A 34 -68.16 35.24 -9.58
N GLN A 35 -67.86 35.89 -10.70
CA GLN A 35 -66.93 35.38 -11.69
C GLN A 35 -65.61 35.09 -10.97
N GLU A 36 -65.17 33.83 -11.03
CA GLU A 36 -63.79 33.47 -10.73
C GLU A 36 -62.86 34.40 -11.54
N PRO A 37 -61.78 34.94 -10.96
CA PRO A 37 -60.84 35.75 -11.70
C PRO A 37 -60.23 34.92 -12.83
N SER A 38 -60.37 35.42 -14.07
CA SER A 38 -59.85 34.73 -15.26
C SER A 38 -58.34 34.53 -15.15
N VAL A 39 -57.91 33.28 -15.32
CA VAL A 39 -56.50 32.85 -15.35
C VAL A 39 -55.76 33.36 -16.60
N TYR A 40 -56.44 34.08 -17.50
CA TYR A 40 -55.93 34.51 -18.81
C TYR A 40 -55.93 36.03 -18.99
N GLU A 41 -54.90 36.57 -19.65
CA GLU A 41 -54.74 38.00 -19.94
C GLU A 41 -55.93 38.46 -20.78
N SER A 42 -56.68 39.42 -20.27
CA SER A 42 -57.90 39.88 -20.93
C SER A 42 -57.56 40.46 -22.31
N LYS A 43 -58.30 40.01 -23.33
CA LYS A 43 -58.23 40.51 -24.71
C LYS A 43 -56.91 40.24 -25.46
N VAL A 44 -56.17 39.23 -25.02
CA VAL A 44 -54.91 38.81 -25.66
C VAL A 44 -54.91 37.30 -25.83
N VAL A 45 -54.50 36.85 -27.02
CA VAL A 45 -54.22 35.44 -27.30
C VAL A 45 -52.85 35.34 -27.95
N VAL A 46 -52.14 34.26 -27.66
CA VAL A 46 -50.88 33.91 -28.33
C VAL A 46 -51.20 33.01 -29.51
N VAL A 47 -50.62 33.31 -30.67
CA VAL A 47 -50.85 32.59 -31.92
C VAL A 47 -49.52 32.25 -32.56
N GLN A 48 -49.29 30.99 -32.90
CA GLN A 48 -48.17 30.60 -33.76
C GLN A 48 -48.67 30.29 -35.17
N VAL A 49 -48.01 30.84 -36.18
CA VAL A 49 -48.33 30.60 -37.60
C VAL A 49 -47.24 29.80 -38.29
N GLU A 50 -47.57 29.19 -39.43
CA GLU A 50 -46.61 28.45 -40.25
C GLU A 50 -45.49 29.36 -40.78
N PRO A 51 -44.24 28.85 -40.91
CA PRO A 51 -43.14 29.61 -41.48
C PRO A 51 -43.42 30.04 -42.92
N GLY A 52 -43.24 31.34 -43.22
CA GLY A 52 -43.47 31.91 -44.56
C GLY A 52 -44.74 32.75 -44.72
N VAL A 53 -45.57 32.87 -43.68
CA VAL A 53 -46.72 33.79 -43.65
C VAL A 53 -46.24 35.24 -43.47
N PRO A 54 -46.56 36.18 -44.39
CA PRO A 54 -46.07 37.55 -44.33
C PRO A 54 -46.87 38.39 -43.33
N ILE A 55 -46.50 38.34 -42.05
CA ILE A 55 -47.09 39.18 -41.01
C ILE A 55 -46.34 40.52 -40.94
N THR A 56 -47.07 41.63 -40.93
CA THR A 56 -46.50 42.96 -40.69
C THR A 56 -46.58 43.27 -39.19
N GLU A 57 -45.44 43.39 -38.53
CA GLU A 57 -45.35 43.71 -37.10
C GLU A 57 -46.00 45.08 -36.80
N GLY A 58 -46.90 45.14 -35.81
CA GLY A 58 -47.74 46.32 -35.53
C GLY A 58 -48.94 46.47 -36.48
N GLY A 59 -49.17 45.52 -37.38
CA GLY A 59 -50.30 45.47 -38.30
C GLY A 59 -51.58 44.89 -37.67
N ARG A 60 -52.69 44.98 -38.41
CA ARG A 60 -54.01 44.41 -38.05
C ARG A 60 -54.34 43.10 -38.78
N LYS A 61 -53.41 42.60 -39.59
CA LYS A 61 -53.60 41.50 -40.52
C LYS A 61 -52.34 40.64 -40.61
N THR A 62 -52.53 39.33 -40.73
CA THR A 62 -51.48 38.32 -40.92
C THR A 62 -51.29 37.93 -42.39
N GLY A 63 -52.19 38.34 -43.28
CA GLY A 63 -52.17 37.96 -44.70
C GLY A 63 -52.85 36.62 -44.99
N LEU A 64 -53.28 35.89 -43.95
CA LEU A 64 -54.11 34.69 -44.08
C LEU A 64 -55.58 35.11 -44.12
N GLU A 65 -56.25 34.97 -45.27
CA GLU A 65 -57.59 35.51 -45.50
C GLU A 65 -58.63 35.07 -44.45
N VAL A 66 -58.58 33.79 -44.05
CA VAL A 66 -59.49 33.22 -43.05
C VAL A 66 -59.15 33.70 -41.64
N PHE A 67 -57.86 33.76 -41.29
CA PHE A 67 -57.42 34.32 -40.01
C PHE A 67 -57.82 35.79 -39.90
N ASP A 68 -57.55 36.61 -40.92
CA ASP A 68 -57.83 38.04 -40.93
C ASP A 68 -59.33 38.34 -40.86
N ARG A 69 -60.15 37.52 -41.53
CA ARG A 69 -61.61 37.62 -41.46
C ARG A 69 -62.14 37.27 -40.06
N THR A 70 -61.58 36.23 -39.44
CA THR A 70 -61.93 35.83 -38.08
C THR A 70 -61.42 36.85 -37.05
N ALA A 71 -60.18 37.31 -37.17
CA ALA A 71 -59.57 38.35 -36.36
C ALA A 71 -60.35 39.68 -36.43
N ALA A 72 -60.83 40.07 -37.63
CA ALA A 72 -61.68 41.25 -37.80
C ALA A 72 -63.01 41.16 -37.03
N ARG A 73 -63.59 39.95 -36.90
CA ARG A 73 -64.83 39.73 -36.14
C ARG A 73 -64.66 40.05 -34.65
N TYR A 74 -63.46 39.81 -34.10
CA TYR A 74 -63.11 40.09 -32.70
C TYR A 74 -62.48 41.48 -32.51
N GLY A 75 -62.36 42.28 -33.57
CA GLY A 75 -61.78 43.62 -33.50
C GLY A 75 -60.28 43.60 -33.16
N VAL A 76 -59.52 42.65 -33.72
CA VAL A 76 -58.06 42.62 -33.61
C VAL A 76 -57.47 43.94 -34.11
N HIS A 77 -56.67 44.57 -33.27
CA HIS A 77 -56.08 45.88 -33.55
C HIS A 77 -54.55 45.89 -33.49
N THR A 78 -53.93 44.87 -32.90
CA THR A 78 -52.47 44.73 -32.86
C THR A 78 -52.04 43.28 -32.96
N ILE A 79 -51.02 43.02 -33.79
CA ILE A 79 -50.31 41.75 -33.90
C ILE A 79 -48.82 42.02 -33.73
N GLU A 80 -48.21 41.43 -32.70
CA GLU A 80 -46.84 41.72 -32.26
C GLU A 80 -46.08 40.42 -32.03
N ARG A 81 -44.77 40.35 -32.34
CA ARG A 81 -43.99 39.14 -32.08
C ARG A 81 -43.81 38.94 -30.57
N VAL A 82 -43.95 37.69 -30.11
CA VAL A 82 -43.70 37.36 -28.70
C VAL A 82 -42.21 37.45 -28.38
N PHE A 83 -41.34 37.04 -29.31
CA PHE A 83 -39.89 36.96 -29.07
C PHE A 83 -39.06 37.69 -30.16
N PRO A 84 -39.17 39.02 -30.28
CA PRO A 84 -38.49 39.78 -31.34
C PRO A 84 -36.95 39.70 -31.26
N PHE A 85 -36.39 39.47 -30.08
CA PHE A 85 -34.93 39.36 -29.89
C PHE A 85 -34.32 38.08 -30.52
N LEU A 86 -35.14 37.06 -30.81
CA LEU A 86 -34.66 35.81 -31.38
C LEU A 86 -34.15 35.95 -32.82
N ASP A 87 -34.40 37.08 -33.50
CA ASP A 87 -33.89 37.35 -34.85
C ASP A 87 -32.35 37.37 -34.93
N HIS A 88 -31.68 37.72 -33.84
CA HIS A 88 -30.21 37.78 -33.78
C HIS A 88 -29.55 36.43 -33.46
N VAL A 89 -30.33 35.40 -33.13
CA VAL A 89 -29.84 34.07 -32.74
C VAL A 89 -29.61 33.19 -33.96
N GLN A 90 -28.41 32.66 -34.18
CA GLN A 90 -28.14 31.79 -35.33
C GLN A 90 -28.65 30.35 -35.11
N PRO A 91 -29.49 29.78 -36.00
CA PRO A 91 -30.03 28.43 -35.82
C PRO A 91 -28.96 27.35 -36.06
N THR A 92 -28.78 26.46 -35.09
CA THR A 92 -28.00 25.22 -35.27
C THR A 92 -28.88 24.09 -35.83
N PRO A 93 -28.34 22.99 -36.38
CA PRO A 93 -29.16 21.88 -36.88
C PRO A 93 -30.14 21.29 -35.86
N LYS A 94 -29.79 21.26 -34.57
CA LYS A 94 -30.66 20.78 -33.48
C LYS A 94 -31.75 21.78 -33.07
N THR A 95 -31.43 23.09 -33.07
CA THR A 95 -32.35 24.13 -32.60
C THR A 95 -33.17 24.78 -33.71
N ARG A 96 -32.81 24.52 -34.98
CA ARG A 96 -33.40 25.17 -36.16
C ARG A 96 -34.93 25.10 -36.16
N GLN A 97 -35.51 23.93 -35.86
CA GLN A 97 -36.95 23.76 -35.93
C GLN A 97 -37.69 24.59 -34.86
N ASN A 98 -37.24 24.53 -33.60
CA ASN A 98 -37.87 25.27 -32.49
C ASN A 98 -37.61 26.78 -32.58
N LEU A 99 -36.42 27.19 -33.03
CA LEU A 99 -36.10 28.61 -33.20
C LEU A 99 -36.91 29.22 -34.35
N VAL A 100 -37.11 28.49 -35.45
CA VAL A 100 -38.01 28.91 -36.54
C VAL A 100 -39.45 28.98 -36.02
N ALA A 101 -39.91 28.01 -35.23
CA ALA A 101 -41.26 28.03 -34.67
C ALA A 101 -41.50 29.26 -33.75
N LEU A 102 -40.61 29.51 -32.78
CA LEU A 102 -40.76 30.62 -31.83
C LEU A 102 -40.67 32.02 -32.47
N ARG A 103 -39.93 32.15 -33.59
CA ARG A 103 -39.88 33.40 -34.38
C ARG A 103 -41.21 33.73 -35.09
N HIS A 104 -42.09 32.74 -35.26
CA HIS A 104 -43.41 32.90 -35.88
C HIS A 104 -44.55 32.83 -34.85
N THR A 105 -44.26 33.14 -33.58
CA THR A 105 -45.25 33.25 -32.51
C THR A 105 -45.55 34.73 -32.21
N TYR A 106 -46.84 35.08 -32.15
CA TYR A 106 -47.34 36.45 -32.06
C TYR A 106 -48.39 36.62 -30.94
N TYR A 107 -48.37 37.75 -30.24
CA TYR A 107 -49.51 38.22 -29.47
C TYR A 107 -50.52 38.89 -30.39
N VAL A 108 -51.80 38.51 -30.24
CA VAL A 108 -52.92 39.07 -30.97
C VAL A 108 -53.85 39.76 -29.97
N ARG A 109 -53.86 41.10 -30.02
CA ARG A 109 -54.68 41.94 -29.14
C ARG A 109 -55.97 42.33 -29.85
N TYR A 110 -57.11 42.12 -29.19
CA TYR A 110 -58.44 42.29 -29.77
C TYR A 110 -59.36 43.17 -28.90
N SER A 111 -60.47 43.65 -29.45
CA SER A 111 -61.32 44.65 -28.78
C SER A 111 -62.65 44.10 -28.29
N ALA A 112 -63.12 43.00 -28.88
CA ALA A 112 -64.38 42.35 -28.53
C ALA A 112 -64.39 41.86 -27.06
N SER A 113 -65.60 41.67 -26.52
CA SER A 113 -65.82 41.23 -25.13
C SER A 113 -65.77 39.71 -24.95
N ASP A 114 -65.55 38.97 -26.03
CA ASP A 114 -65.45 37.51 -26.05
C ASP A 114 -64.27 37.01 -25.19
N ASP A 115 -64.47 35.84 -24.58
CA ASP A 115 -63.49 35.20 -23.72
C ASP A 115 -62.22 34.81 -24.51
N PRO A 116 -61.00 35.04 -23.96
CA PRO A 116 -59.74 34.73 -24.64
C PRO A 116 -59.64 33.29 -25.15
N GLU A 117 -60.23 32.32 -24.44
CA GLU A 117 -60.23 30.92 -24.85
C GLU A 117 -61.11 30.69 -26.08
N GLN A 118 -62.26 31.39 -26.17
CA GLN A 118 -63.13 31.34 -27.34
C GLN A 118 -62.48 32.00 -28.56
N VAL A 119 -61.79 33.12 -28.36
CA VAL A 119 -61.08 33.81 -29.43
C VAL A 119 -59.88 32.98 -29.91
N ALA A 120 -59.13 32.38 -28.99
CA ALA A 120 -58.04 31.45 -29.30
C ALA A 120 -58.55 30.27 -30.13
N LYS A 121 -59.64 29.62 -29.70
CA LYS A 121 -60.25 28.50 -30.44
C LYS A 121 -60.72 28.89 -31.84
N ALA A 122 -61.27 30.09 -32.00
CA ALA A 122 -61.69 30.60 -33.30
C ALA A 122 -60.49 30.88 -34.23
N LEU A 123 -59.42 31.48 -33.71
CA LEU A 123 -58.21 31.75 -34.49
C LEU A 123 -57.41 30.49 -34.81
N ALA A 124 -57.37 29.50 -33.91
CA ALA A 124 -56.73 28.20 -34.13
C ALA A 124 -57.34 27.41 -35.30
N SER A 125 -58.61 27.70 -35.65
CA SER A 125 -59.31 27.03 -36.75
C SER A 125 -58.95 27.56 -38.15
N ALA A 126 -58.15 28.64 -38.24
CA ALA A 126 -57.76 29.23 -39.52
C ALA A 126 -56.59 28.46 -40.17
N PRO A 127 -56.66 28.11 -41.47
CA PRO A 127 -55.55 27.50 -42.19
C PRO A 127 -54.28 28.36 -42.13
N GLY A 128 -53.14 27.76 -41.77
CA GLY A 128 -51.86 28.44 -41.58
C GLY A 128 -51.55 28.86 -40.13
N VAL A 129 -52.45 28.59 -39.18
CA VAL A 129 -52.20 28.71 -37.73
C VAL A 129 -51.83 27.33 -37.17
N ILE A 130 -50.67 27.24 -36.51
CA ILE A 130 -50.20 26.01 -35.85
C ILE A 130 -50.98 25.80 -34.54
N TYR A 131 -51.06 26.86 -33.72
CA TYR A 131 -51.91 26.89 -32.54
C TYR A 131 -52.28 28.34 -32.19
N ALA A 132 -53.39 28.49 -31.47
CA ALA A 132 -53.74 29.73 -30.79
C ALA A 132 -54.29 29.39 -29.40
N GLU A 133 -53.79 30.07 -28.39
CA GLU A 133 -54.08 29.83 -26.98
C GLU A 133 -54.27 31.15 -26.23
N PRO A 134 -55.09 31.19 -25.17
CA PRO A 134 -55.16 32.35 -24.29
C PRO A 134 -53.85 32.52 -23.51
N VAL A 135 -53.43 33.76 -23.28
CA VAL A 135 -52.18 34.03 -22.53
C VAL A 135 -52.44 33.85 -21.04
N ILE A 136 -51.71 32.98 -20.33
CA ILE A 136 -51.90 32.77 -18.89
C ILE A 136 -51.34 33.96 -18.09
N ILE A 137 -52.13 34.46 -17.13
CA ILE A 137 -51.68 35.45 -16.16
C ILE A 137 -51.01 34.72 -14.99
N ASN A 138 -49.68 34.80 -14.88
CA ASN A 138 -49.04 34.63 -13.57
C ASN A 138 -49.19 35.93 -12.79
N ARG A 139 -50.29 36.07 -12.02
CA ARG A 139 -50.50 37.22 -11.14
C ARG A 139 -49.81 36.94 -9.81
N LEU A 140 -48.77 37.71 -9.51
CA LEU A 140 -48.41 37.98 -8.11
C LEU A 140 -49.64 38.58 -7.43
N LEU A 141 -50.12 37.90 -6.39
CA LEU A 141 -51.27 38.30 -5.57
C LEU A 141 -50.92 39.55 -4.77
N GLU A 142 -51.08 40.74 -5.35
CA GLU A 142 -50.89 42.02 -4.61
C GLU A 142 -52.19 42.60 -4.03
N SER A 143 -53.34 41.90 -4.11
CA SER A 143 -54.63 42.52 -3.71
C SER A 143 -55.56 41.70 -2.81
N GLU A 144 -55.13 40.57 -2.27
CA GLU A 144 -55.73 40.05 -1.03
C GLU A 144 -54.74 40.35 0.09
N GLY A 145 -55.19 41.08 1.12
CA GLY A 145 -54.34 41.74 2.10
C GLY A 145 -53.14 40.90 2.52
N ARG A 146 -51.95 41.52 2.43
CA ARG A 146 -50.70 40.99 2.97
C ARG A 146 -50.97 40.32 4.32
N VAL A 147 -50.37 39.16 4.58
CA VAL A 147 -50.30 38.55 5.90
C VAL A 147 -49.48 39.50 6.78
N GLU A 148 -50.16 40.51 7.32
CA GLU A 148 -49.66 41.32 8.41
C GLU A 148 -50.19 40.69 9.71
N PRO A 149 -49.30 40.18 10.58
CA PRO A 149 -49.65 39.67 11.89
C PRO A 149 -50.60 40.59 12.65
N ASN A 150 -51.67 40.04 13.21
CA ASN A 150 -52.61 40.78 14.07
C ASN A 150 -52.17 40.82 15.55
N ASP A 151 -50.89 40.60 15.78
CA ASP A 151 -50.26 40.41 17.08
C ASP A 151 -49.97 41.73 17.80
N SER A 152 -50.14 41.73 19.13
CA SER A 152 -50.03 42.94 19.96
C SER A 152 -48.60 43.54 19.98
N LEU A 153 -47.58 42.71 19.76
CA LEU A 153 -46.16 43.08 19.81
C LEU A 153 -45.47 43.20 18.44
N PHE A 154 -46.16 42.91 17.34
CA PHE A 154 -45.54 42.88 15.99
C PHE A 154 -44.86 44.20 15.59
N GLY A 155 -45.38 45.34 16.04
CA GLY A 155 -44.75 46.65 15.83
C GLY A 155 -43.33 46.77 16.41
N TYR A 156 -42.98 45.97 17.41
CA TYR A 156 -41.64 45.91 18.01
C TYR A 156 -40.74 44.84 17.35
N GLN A 157 -41.28 43.99 16.47
CA GLN A 157 -40.58 42.92 15.76
C GLN A 157 -40.15 43.35 14.34
N THR A 158 -39.57 44.53 14.22
CA THR A 158 -39.14 45.16 12.94
C THR A 158 -38.25 44.27 12.09
N TYR A 159 -37.44 43.41 12.72
CA TYR A 159 -36.55 42.45 12.07
C TYR A 159 -37.28 41.46 11.15
N LEU A 160 -38.55 41.13 11.42
CA LEU A 160 -39.33 40.22 10.57
C LEU A 160 -39.55 40.81 9.17
N ARG A 161 -39.79 42.12 9.08
CA ARG A 161 -39.88 42.85 7.81
C ARG A 161 -38.53 42.95 7.09
N HIS A 162 -37.45 43.10 7.85
CA HIS A 162 -36.09 43.12 7.26
C HIS A 162 -35.70 41.79 6.65
N LEU A 163 -36.18 40.66 7.20
CA LEU A 163 -36.03 39.33 6.62
C LEU A 163 -36.99 39.05 5.44
N ARG A 164 -37.90 39.96 5.12
CA ARG A 164 -38.96 39.79 4.10
C ARG A 164 -39.93 38.66 4.46
N LEU A 165 -40.17 38.42 5.76
CA LEU A 165 -41.08 37.37 6.22
C LEU A 165 -42.55 37.62 5.86
N PRO A 166 -43.11 38.85 5.93
CA PRO A 166 -44.47 39.09 5.45
C PRO A 166 -44.67 38.72 3.98
N GLU A 167 -43.72 39.10 3.12
CA GLU A 167 -43.72 38.70 1.71
C GLU A 167 -43.57 37.17 1.55
N ALA A 168 -42.79 36.52 2.40
CA ALA A 168 -42.63 35.07 2.40
C ALA A 168 -43.91 34.35 2.84
N TRP A 169 -44.57 34.81 3.90
CA TRP A 169 -45.85 34.29 4.37
C TRP A 169 -46.92 34.41 3.29
N ASP A 170 -46.96 35.54 2.56
CA ASP A 170 -47.86 35.73 1.43
C ASP A 170 -47.66 34.70 0.31
N ILE A 171 -46.43 34.23 0.07
CA ILE A 171 -46.12 33.22 -0.95
C ILE A 171 -46.66 31.84 -0.56
N VAL A 172 -46.47 31.44 0.69
CA VAL A 172 -46.87 30.10 1.18
C VAL A 172 -48.30 30.07 1.71
N LYS A 173 -48.97 31.23 1.77
CA LYS A 173 -50.35 31.35 2.24
C LYS A 173 -51.28 30.50 1.38
N GLY A 174 -51.97 29.55 2.01
CA GLY A 174 -52.93 28.67 1.33
C GLY A 174 -52.30 27.46 0.63
N GLU A 175 -51.00 27.24 0.79
CA GLU A 175 -50.39 25.94 0.49
C GLU A 175 -50.88 24.89 1.49
N ASP A 176 -50.88 23.62 1.06
CA ASP A 176 -51.57 22.54 1.76
C ASP A 176 -51.04 22.34 3.20
N SER A 177 -51.85 22.72 4.17
CA SER A 177 -51.52 22.63 5.60
C SER A 177 -51.67 21.21 6.17
N SER A 178 -52.00 20.21 5.36
CA SER A 178 -52.17 18.81 5.81
C SER A 178 -50.85 18.06 6.03
N LEU A 179 -49.72 18.66 5.64
CA LEU A 179 -48.35 18.18 5.91
C LEU A 179 -47.58 19.28 6.64
N PRO A 180 -47.83 19.51 7.94
CA PRO A 180 -47.13 20.55 8.70
C PRO A 180 -45.64 20.22 8.76
N VAL A 181 -44.81 21.24 8.50
CA VAL A 181 -43.36 21.11 8.63
C VAL A 181 -43.01 21.09 10.11
N VAL A 182 -42.25 20.10 10.56
CA VAL A 182 -41.87 19.95 11.96
C VAL A 182 -40.51 20.60 12.21
N ILE A 183 -40.46 21.59 13.11
CA ILE A 183 -39.25 22.22 13.62
C ILE A 183 -38.98 21.71 15.03
N ALA A 184 -37.93 20.92 15.20
CA ALA A 184 -37.45 20.53 16.52
C ALA A 184 -36.63 21.65 17.15
N ILE A 185 -36.99 22.03 18.37
CA ILE A 185 -36.27 22.98 19.21
C ILE A 185 -35.46 22.19 20.21
N VAL A 186 -34.18 21.99 19.90
CA VAL A 186 -33.25 21.40 20.84
C VAL A 186 -32.65 22.56 21.64
N ASP A 187 -32.85 22.58 22.96
CA ASP A 187 -32.33 23.64 23.83
C ASP A 187 -32.34 23.21 25.31
N ASP A 188 -32.16 24.11 26.26
CA ASP A 188 -32.18 23.84 27.70
C ASP A 188 -33.57 23.72 28.35
N GLY A 189 -34.62 23.51 27.53
CA GLY A 189 -36.01 23.26 27.96
C GLY A 189 -37.02 24.26 27.37
N THR A 190 -38.24 23.80 27.08
CA THR A 190 -39.29 24.66 26.50
C THR A 190 -40.62 24.51 27.22
N ASP A 191 -41.20 25.63 27.63
CA ASP A 191 -42.60 25.72 28.05
C ASP A 191 -43.51 25.66 26.82
N TRP A 192 -43.82 24.43 26.40
CA TRP A 192 -44.69 24.16 25.26
C TRP A 192 -46.15 24.58 25.51
N GLN A 193 -46.52 24.83 26.77
CA GLN A 193 -47.85 25.29 27.17
C GLN A 193 -48.04 26.81 27.01
N HIS A 194 -46.99 27.54 26.66
CA HIS A 194 -47.06 28.96 26.37
C HIS A 194 -48.12 29.28 25.30
N GLU A 195 -48.95 30.31 25.55
CA GLU A 195 -50.13 30.62 24.73
C GLU A 195 -49.83 30.82 23.22
N ASP A 196 -48.71 31.47 22.90
CA ASP A 196 -48.25 31.68 21.51
C ASP A 196 -47.68 30.42 20.83
N LEU A 197 -47.32 29.39 21.60
CA LEU A 197 -46.73 28.14 21.09
C LEU A 197 -47.76 27.02 20.98
N LEU A 198 -48.77 27.03 21.86
CA LEU A 198 -49.70 25.92 22.07
C LEU A 198 -50.36 25.38 20.79
N ALA A 199 -50.72 26.26 19.85
CA ALA A 199 -51.37 25.83 18.60
C ALA A 199 -50.42 25.16 17.61
N ASN A 200 -49.11 25.33 17.82
CA ASN A 200 -48.06 24.79 16.97
C ASN A 200 -47.30 23.65 17.66
N VAL A 201 -47.74 23.14 18.81
CA VAL A 201 -47.06 22.02 19.48
C VAL A 201 -47.16 20.74 18.64
N TRP A 202 -46.03 20.08 18.43
CA TRP A 202 -45.95 18.75 17.84
C TRP A 202 -46.39 17.69 18.87
N THR A 203 -46.97 16.60 18.37
CA THR A 203 -47.37 15.46 19.21
C THR A 203 -46.86 14.16 18.60
N ASN A 204 -46.19 13.33 19.41
CA ASN A 204 -45.92 11.94 19.07
C ASN A 204 -47.27 11.21 19.00
N ALA A 205 -47.66 10.77 17.81
CA ALA A 205 -48.95 10.11 17.60
C ALA A 205 -48.93 8.65 18.08
N ASP A 206 -47.74 8.07 18.28
CA ASP A 206 -47.56 6.68 18.69
C ASP A 206 -47.50 6.51 20.23
N GLU A 207 -47.56 7.63 20.98
CA GLU A 207 -47.54 7.65 22.45
C GLU A 207 -48.91 7.93 23.09
N ILE A 208 -49.20 7.28 24.22
CA ILE A 208 -50.38 7.56 25.04
C ILE A 208 -49.96 8.41 26.25
N PRO A 209 -50.45 9.65 26.38
CA PRO A 209 -50.02 10.54 27.46
C PRO A 209 -50.24 10.01 28.88
N ASP A 210 -49.24 10.23 29.74
CA ASP A 210 -49.23 10.00 31.19
C ASP A 210 -49.53 8.54 31.61
N ASN A 211 -49.14 7.55 30.79
CA ASN A 211 -49.39 6.14 31.09
C ASN A 211 -48.19 5.42 31.73
N GLY A 212 -46.99 6.04 31.73
CA GLY A 212 -45.76 5.51 32.30
C GLY A 212 -45.15 4.33 31.52
N ILE A 213 -45.49 4.19 30.24
CA ILE A 213 -45.05 3.15 29.32
C ILE A 213 -44.44 3.83 28.08
N ASP A 214 -43.39 3.24 27.53
CA ASP A 214 -42.85 3.56 26.21
C ASP A 214 -43.67 2.76 25.17
N ASP A 215 -44.67 3.42 24.56
CA ASP A 215 -45.71 2.77 23.75
C ASP A 215 -45.22 2.46 22.33
N ASP A 216 -44.28 3.25 21.80
CA ASP A 216 -43.65 3.06 20.49
C ASP A 216 -42.32 2.27 20.55
N ASN A 217 -41.84 1.98 21.76
CA ASN A 217 -40.60 1.25 22.06
C ASN A 217 -39.35 1.96 21.49
N ASN A 218 -39.36 3.29 21.46
CA ASN A 218 -38.24 4.13 21.02
C ASN A 218 -37.19 4.37 22.15
N GLY A 219 -37.50 3.94 23.38
CA GLY A 219 -36.66 4.06 24.57
C GLY A 219 -37.01 5.24 25.49
N PHE A 220 -38.04 6.01 25.17
CA PHE A 220 -38.50 7.17 25.93
C PHE A 220 -39.96 6.97 26.37
N ILE A 221 -40.20 7.03 27.68
CA ILE A 221 -41.54 6.89 28.28
C ILE A 221 -42.29 8.23 28.17
N ASP A 222 -43.54 8.24 27.70
CA ASP A 222 -44.43 9.41 27.68
C ASP A 222 -43.85 10.65 26.92
N ASP A 223 -43.07 10.46 25.85
CA ASP A 223 -42.42 11.55 25.06
C ASP A 223 -43.39 12.26 24.09
N VAL A 224 -44.60 12.59 24.57
CA VAL A 224 -45.74 13.08 23.79
C VAL A 224 -45.45 14.37 23.04
N HIS A 225 -44.74 15.33 23.64
CA HIS A 225 -44.45 16.64 23.04
C HIS A 225 -42.98 16.80 22.62
N GLY A 226 -42.25 15.69 22.68
CA GLY A 226 -40.80 15.59 22.60
C GLY A 226 -40.22 15.08 23.92
N VAL A 227 -38.91 15.28 24.13
CA VAL A 227 -38.15 14.51 25.13
C VAL A 227 -37.31 15.36 26.07
N ASN A 228 -37.18 14.92 27.32
CA ASN A 228 -36.29 15.49 28.33
C ASN A 228 -34.97 14.72 28.45
N LEU A 229 -33.89 15.26 27.88
CA LEU A 229 -32.53 14.73 28.02
C LEU A 229 -31.68 15.53 29.02
N CYS A 230 -32.23 16.56 29.65
CA CYS A 230 -31.49 17.42 30.57
C CYS A 230 -31.22 16.75 31.91
N ASN A 231 -32.14 15.91 32.38
CA ASN A 231 -32.11 15.26 33.69
C ASN A 231 -32.35 13.76 33.52
N GLY A 232 -31.34 12.91 33.77
CA GLY A 232 -31.43 11.44 33.61
C GLY A 232 -32.31 10.71 34.64
N ASP A 233 -33.32 11.39 35.19
CA ASP A 233 -34.23 10.96 36.28
C ASP A 233 -35.70 11.22 35.91
N ASP A 234 -36.01 11.73 34.72
CA ASP A 234 -37.39 12.07 34.40
C ASP A 234 -38.21 10.83 33.98
N THR A 235 -39.26 10.53 34.74
CA THR A 235 -40.16 9.40 34.46
C THR A 235 -41.30 9.76 33.50
N ASN A 236 -41.48 11.03 33.13
CA ASN A 236 -42.54 11.48 32.21
C ASN A 236 -42.01 12.20 30.94
N ASN A 237 -40.68 12.28 30.77
CA ASN A 237 -39.98 12.93 29.65
C ASN A 237 -40.50 14.33 29.26
N ASP A 238 -41.04 15.12 30.19
CA ASP A 238 -41.57 16.44 29.87
C ASP A 238 -40.43 17.37 29.40
N PRO A 239 -40.43 17.84 28.14
CA PRO A 239 -39.36 18.71 27.64
C PRO A 239 -39.34 20.09 28.30
N PHE A 240 -40.32 20.39 29.17
CA PHE A 240 -40.32 21.55 30.04
C PHE A 240 -39.60 21.28 31.37
N GLU A 241 -38.55 22.05 31.64
CA GLU A 241 -37.86 22.02 32.93
C GLU A 241 -37.94 23.39 33.63
N PRO A 242 -38.80 23.56 34.65
CA PRO A 242 -39.05 24.85 35.30
C PRO A 242 -37.84 25.41 36.07
N THR A 243 -36.81 24.59 36.30
CA THR A 243 -35.57 25.00 36.98
C THR A 243 -34.46 25.47 36.02
N LEU A 244 -34.61 25.24 34.71
CA LEU A 244 -33.66 25.65 33.67
C LEU A 244 -34.05 27.00 33.04
N SER A 245 -33.18 27.52 32.15
CA SER A 245 -33.26 28.89 31.65
C SER A 245 -34.50 29.14 30.78
N TYR A 246 -34.96 30.39 30.72
CA TYR A 246 -36.00 30.89 29.78
C TYR A 246 -35.63 30.74 28.29
N HIS A 247 -34.44 30.21 27.98
CA HIS A 247 -33.80 30.33 26.69
C HIS A 247 -34.45 29.44 25.63
N GLY A 248 -34.67 28.15 25.88
CA GLY A 248 -35.35 27.26 24.93
C GLY A 248 -36.77 27.73 24.57
N THR A 249 -37.58 28.16 25.55
CA THR A 249 -38.89 28.78 25.30
C THR A 249 -38.78 30.00 24.38
N SER A 250 -37.83 30.90 24.65
CA SER A 250 -37.58 32.07 23.80
C SER A 250 -37.17 31.71 22.37
N VAL A 251 -36.40 30.64 22.20
CA VAL A 251 -35.98 30.14 20.88
C VAL A 251 -37.18 29.59 20.11
N ALA A 252 -38.06 28.81 20.78
CA ALA A 252 -39.28 28.28 20.19
C ALA A 252 -40.21 29.40 19.69
N GLY A 253 -40.41 30.46 20.48
CA GLY A 253 -41.20 31.64 20.07
C GLY A 253 -40.65 32.35 18.85
N THR A 254 -39.32 32.36 18.69
CA THR A 254 -38.69 32.98 17.53
C THR A 254 -38.89 32.14 16.25
N ALA A 255 -38.87 30.81 16.38
CA ALA A 255 -38.98 29.89 15.25
C ALA A 255 -40.41 29.80 14.70
N GLY A 256 -41.40 29.64 15.58
CA GLY A 256 -42.74 29.26 15.15
C GLY A 256 -43.85 29.66 16.11
N ALA A 257 -43.74 30.76 16.84
CA ALA A 257 -44.94 31.34 17.46
C ALA A 257 -45.99 31.66 16.39
N VAL A 258 -47.26 31.42 16.73
CA VAL A 258 -48.39 31.57 15.80
C VAL A 258 -48.48 33.02 15.31
N THR A 259 -48.18 33.24 14.03
CA THR A 259 -48.05 34.57 13.41
C THR A 259 -49.34 35.43 13.36
N ASN A 260 -50.50 34.88 13.73
CA ASN A 260 -51.77 35.61 13.77
C ASN A 260 -52.61 35.19 14.98
N ASN A 261 -52.01 35.21 16.17
CA ASN A 261 -52.69 34.76 17.38
C ASN A 261 -53.43 35.90 18.11
N GLY A 262 -53.05 37.16 17.87
CA GLY A 262 -53.70 38.32 18.50
C GLY A 262 -53.41 38.49 20.00
N ILE A 263 -52.46 37.72 20.56
CA ILE A 263 -52.09 37.74 21.98
C ILE A 263 -50.63 38.21 22.14
N GLY A 264 -49.69 37.69 21.34
CA GLY A 264 -48.26 37.92 21.52
C GLY A 264 -47.42 37.75 20.25
N VAL A 265 -46.13 37.50 20.39
CA VAL A 265 -45.08 37.60 19.35
C VAL A 265 -45.35 36.76 18.09
N ALA A 266 -44.99 37.28 16.92
CA ALA A 266 -44.98 36.51 15.67
C ALA A 266 -43.69 35.69 15.53
N GLY A 267 -43.81 34.39 15.20
CA GLY A 267 -42.69 33.54 14.80
C GLY A 267 -42.35 33.66 13.31
N ALA A 268 -41.21 33.09 12.90
CA ALA A 268 -40.79 33.11 11.50
C ALA A 268 -41.59 32.13 10.61
N ALA A 269 -41.94 30.95 11.12
CA ALA A 269 -42.79 29.98 10.42
C ALA A 269 -44.25 30.10 10.86
N TRP A 270 -45.14 30.41 9.92
CA TRP A 270 -46.55 30.69 10.24
C TRP A 270 -47.42 29.45 10.47
N ASN A 271 -46.99 28.26 10.03
CA ASN A 271 -47.78 27.02 10.08
C ASN A 271 -46.91 25.76 10.34
N ALA A 272 -45.80 25.94 11.06
CA ALA A 272 -44.93 24.82 11.45
C ALA A 272 -45.35 24.24 12.80
N GLN A 273 -45.12 22.95 12.98
CA GLN A 273 -45.20 22.31 14.30
C GLN A 273 -43.84 22.40 15.02
N LEU A 274 -43.86 22.48 16.34
CA LEU A 274 -42.71 22.63 17.21
C LEU A 274 -42.57 21.36 18.06
N MET A 275 -41.49 20.61 17.83
CA MET A 275 -41.11 19.47 18.67
C MET A 275 -40.14 19.96 19.74
N HIS A 276 -40.45 19.74 21.00
CA HIS A 276 -39.74 20.35 22.11
C HIS A 276 -38.73 19.36 22.71
N ILE A 277 -37.45 19.73 22.77
CA ILE A 277 -36.40 18.82 23.23
C ILE A 277 -35.51 19.54 24.24
N CYS A 278 -35.50 19.05 25.48
CA CYS A 278 -34.54 19.50 26.48
C CYS A 278 -33.25 18.71 26.32
N GLY A 279 -32.12 19.39 26.09
CA GLY A 279 -30.78 18.81 26.08
C GLY A 279 -29.92 19.37 24.95
N LEU A 280 -28.72 19.87 25.27
CA LEU A 280 -27.78 20.42 24.28
C LEU A 280 -26.86 19.35 23.67
N SER A 281 -27.42 18.22 23.25
CA SER A 281 -26.67 17.04 22.84
C SER A 281 -27.08 16.51 21.46
N TYR A 282 -26.25 15.66 20.87
CA TYR A 282 -26.53 15.08 19.54
C TYR A 282 -27.64 14.02 19.61
N GLU A 283 -27.89 13.43 20.78
CA GLU A 283 -29.02 12.54 21.03
C GLU A 283 -30.35 13.24 20.75
N GLY A 284 -30.51 14.51 21.17
CA GLY A 284 -31.70 15.29 20.87
C GLY A 284 -31.86 15.57 19.36
N ILE A 285 -30.76 15.80 18.65
CA ILE A 285 -30.78 15.96 17.19
C ILE A 285 -31.21 14.65 16.50
N LEU A 286 -30.69 13.52 16.94
CA LEU A 286 -31.04 12.21 16.36
C LEU A 286 -32.48 11.80 16.70
N TYR A 287 -32.92 12.05 17.93
CA TYR A 287 -34.31 11.85 18.34
C TYR A 287 -35.26 12.67 17.47
N ALA A 288 -34.95 13.95 17.25
CA ALA A 288 -35.76 14.82 16.40
C ALA A 288 -35.89 14.26 14.97
N ALA A 289 -34.75 13.89 14.37
CA ALA A 289 -34.74 13.33 13.02
C ALA A 289 -35.49 11.99 12.92
N ALA A 290 -35.34 11.12 13.93
CA ALA A 290 -36.04 9.84 13.99
C ALA A 290 -37.56 10.00 14.10
N ASN A 291 -38.02 11.04 14.79
CA ASN A 291 -39.43 11.41 14.93
C ASN A 291 -39.95 12.34 13.82
N GLY A 292 -39.24 12.41 12.69
CA GLY A 292 -39.72 13.07 11.49
C GLY A 292 -39.60 14.60 11.50
N ALA A 293 -38.72 15.18 12.32
CA ALA A 293 -38.42 16.61 12.24
C ALA A 293 -37.80 16.95 10.87
N ASP A 294 -38.42 17.85 10.12
CA ASP A 294 -37.86 18.36 8.86
C ASP A 294 -36.69 19.32 9.12
N ILE A 295 -36.73 20.05 10.23
CA ILE A 295 -35.77 21.08 10.59
C ILE A 295 -35.44 20.93 12.07
N ILE A 296 -34.16 20.99 12.41
CA ILE A 296 -33.69 20.87 13.78
C ILE A 296 -32.92 22.15 14.11
N ASN A 297 -33.47 22.97 14.99
CA ASN A 297 -32.83 24.17 15.47
C ASN A 297 -31.92 23.86 16.67
N ALA A 298 -30.63 24.11 16.51
CA ALA A 298 -29.62 23.99 17.56
C ALA A 298 -29.07 25.37 17.96
N SER A 299 -29.63 25.94 19.04
CA SER A 299 -29.32 27.30 19.49
C SER A 299 -28.04 27.44 20.33
N TRP A 300 -27.19 26.41 20.36
CA TRP A 300 -25.88 26.45 21.03
C TRP A 300 -24.74 26.38 20.01
N GLY A 301 -23.65 27.09 20.31
CA GLY A 301 -22.46 27.14 19.48
C GLY A 301 -21.22 27.37 20.33
N ARG A 302 -20.56 26.29 20.75
CA ARG A 302 -19.33 26.35 21.58
C ARG A 302 -18.11 25.94 20.77
N VAL A 303 -16.97 26.59 21.04
CA VAL A 303 -15.67 26.20 20.48
C VAL A 303 -15.31 24.83 21.04
N SER A 304 -15.07 23.85 20.17
CA SER A 304 -14.34 22.64 20.55
C SER A 304 -12.87 22.79 20.16
N PHE A 305 -11.96 22.34 21.04
CA PHE A 305 -10.54 22.29 20.72
C PHE A 305 -10.19 21.16 19.73
N GLN A 306 -11.10 20.20 19.51
CA GLN A 306 -10.92 19.09 18.56
C GLN A 306 -12.22 18.80 17.80
N ALA A 307 -12.11 18.57 16.48
CA ALA A 307 -13.23 18.09 15.68
C ALA A 307 -13.64 16.69 16.17
N SER A 308 -14.94 16.41 16.30
CA SER A 308 -15.44 15.11 16.71
C SER A 308 -16.07 14.41 15.51
N THR A 309 -15.46 13.30 15.08
CA THR A 309 -15.98 12.46 13.99
C THR A 309 -17.36 11.91 14.33
N PHE A 310 -17.56 11.51 15.59
CA PHE A 310 -18.84 11.00 16.06
C PHE A 310 -19.96 12.03 15.92
N VAL A 311 -19.69 13.27 16.34
CA VAL A 311 -20.63 14.38 16.17
C VAL A 311 -20.93 14.66 14.69
N ALA A 312 -19.90 14.61 13.83
CA ALA A 312 -20.09 14.76 12.38
C ALA A 312 -21.05 13.69 11.84
N GLN A 313 -20.81 12.42 12.20
CA GLN A 313 -21.64 11.29 11.80
C GLN A 313 -23.09 11.40 12.30
N SER A 314 -23.31 11.90 13.53
CA SER A 314 -24.66 12.13 14.04
C SER A 314 -25.41 13.18 13.22
N LEU A 315 -24.74 14.28 12.86
CA LEU A 315 -25.33 15.35 12.05
C LEU A 315 -25.59 14.88 10.61
N ASP A 316 -24.66 14.12 10.03
CA ASP A 316 -24.83 13.54 8.69
C ASP A 316 -26.00 12.56 8.68
N LEU A 317 -26.13 11.70 9.71
CA LEU A 317 -27.25 10.77 9.85
C LEU A 317 -28.60 11.50 9.97
N ALA A 318 -28.68 12.54 10.80
CA ALA A 318 -29.90 13.36 10.90
C ALA A 318 -30.28 13.98 9.55
N THR A 319 -29.27 14.42 8.79
CA THR A 319 -29.48 14.96 7.43
C THR A 319 -29.95 13.89 6.45
N ASP A 320 -29.39 12.67 6.53
CA ASP A 320 -29.78 11.54 5.69
C ASP A 320 -31.18 10.99 6.04
N MET A 321 -31.63 11.17 7.28
CA MET A 321 -33.02 10.92 7.71
C MET A 321 -34.01 11.98 7.17
N GLY A 322 -33.51 13.05 6.55
CA GLY A 322 -34.33 14.08 5.93
C GLY A 322 -34.46 15.39 6.72
N ALA A 323 -33.69 15.56 7.81
CA ALA A 323 -33.74 16.75 8.66
C ALA A 323 -32.65 17.78 8.31
N LEU A 324 -32.99 19.05 8.16
CA LEU A 324 -32.00 20.14 8.09
C LEU A 324 -31.62 20.62 9.49
N VAL A 325 -30.37 20.42 9.89
CA VAL A 325 -29.85 21.02 11.13
C VAL A 325 -29.46 22.49 10.88
N VAL A 326 -30.06 23.39 11.64
CA VAL A 326 -29.78 24.84 11.64
C VAL A 326 -29.18 25.22 12.97
N ALA A 327 -27.96 25.76 12.99
CA ALA A 327 -27.23 25.95 14.24
C ALA A 327 -26.63 27.35 14.41
N SER A 328 -26.61 27.80 15.65
CA SER A 328 -25.99 29.07 16.06
C SER A 328 -24.46 29.09 15.89
N ALA A 329 -23.94 30.10 15.19
CA ALA A 329 -22.48 30.26 14.97
C ALA A 329 -21.69 30.50 16.27
N GLY A 330 -22.34 30.96 17.34
CA GLY A 330 -21.73 31.25 18.64
C GLY A 330 -21.37 32.73 18.86
N ASN A 331 -21.16 33.09 20.13
CA ASN A 331 -21.12 34.49 20.60
C ASN A 331 -19.71 34.96 21.04
N ALA A 332 -18.64 34.43 20.44
CA ALA A 332 -17.26 34.66 20.90
C ALA A 332 -16.47 35.68 20.04
N ASN A 333 -17.06 36.24 18.98
CA ASN A 333 -16.38 37.09 17.99
C ASN A 333 -15.11 36.44 17.41
N LEU A 334 -15.15 35.13 17.19
CA LEU A 334 -14.05 34.34 16.65
C LEU A 334 -14.26 34.06 15.16
N ASN A 335 -13.14 33.85 14.45
CA ASN A 335 -13.17 33.24 13.13
C ASN A 335 -13.41 31.74 13.32
N SER A 336 -14.49 31.21 12.74
CA SER A 336 -14.90 29.80 12.79
C SER A 336 -14.10 28.90 11.84
N GLU A 337 -13.15 29.42 11.05
CA GLU A 337 -12.28 28.61 10.18
C GLU A 337 -11.22 27.79 10.94
N PRO A 338 -10.46 28.33 11.90
CA PRO A 338 -9.48 27.57 12.66
C PRO A 338 -10.07 26.61 13.71
N TYR A 339 -11.34 26.78 14.10
CA TYR A 339 -11.97 26.03 15.19
C TYR A 339 -13.29 25.41 14.74
N ARG A 340 -13.56 24.16 15.12
CA ARG A 340 -14.90 23.60 14.96
C ARG A 340 -15.80 24.07 16.12
N HIS A 341 -16.75 24.95 15.80
CA HIS A 341 -17.88 25.28 16.66
C HIS A 341 -18.95 24.19 16.51
N TYR A 342 -19.21 23.43 17.56
CA TYR A 342 -20.27 22.41 17.53
C TYR A 342 -21.64 23.05 17.83
N PRO A 343 -22.70 22.74 17.05
CA PRO A 343 -22.73 21.98 15.79
C PRO A 343 -22.51 22.82 14.52
N SER A 344 -22.45 24.14 14.65
CA SER A 344 -22.51 25.12 13.55
C SER A 344 -21.33 25.21 12.58
N SER A 345 -20.35 24.32 12.65
CA SER A 345 -19.18 24.31 11.73
C SER A 345 -19.01 23.00 10.99
N TYR A 346 -20.00 22.11 11.05
CA TYR A 346 -20.02 20.89 10.25
C TYR A 346 -20.64 21.15 8.87
N PRO A 347 -20.13 20.50 7.80
CA PRO A 347 -20.43 20.89 6.41
C PRO A 347 -21.92 20.89 6.02
N ARG A 348 -22.71 19.98 6.59
CA ARG A 348 -24.14 19.82 6.27
C ARG A 348 -25.08 20.63 7.18
N VAL A 349 -24.53 21.37 8.14
CA VAL A 349 -25.30 22.23 9.04
C VAL A 349 -25.46 23.62 8.43
N LEU A 350 -26.66 24.20 8.50
CA LEU A 350 -26.89 25.60 8.17
C LEU A 350 -26.45 26.48 9.35
N SER A 351 -25.24 27.00 9.29
CA SER A 351 -24.64 27.86 10.31
C SER A 351 -25.14 29.29 10.22
N VAL A 352 -25.62 29.83 11.35
CA VAL A 352 -26.28 31.14 11.41
C VAL A 352 -25.55 32.10 12.35
N GLY A 353 -25.04 33.20 11.77
CA GLY A 353 -24.50 34.33 12.51
C GLY A 353 -25.55 35.40 12.84
N ALA A 354 -25.21 36.30 13.77
CA ALA A 354 -26.09 37.37 14.23
C ALA A 354 -25.74 38.74 13.64
N THR A 355 -26.78 39.49 13.33
CA THR A 355 -26.73 40.92 12.95
C THR A 355 -27.54 41.76 13.93
N ALA A 356 -27.37 43.08 13.86
CA ALA A 356 -28.20 44.01 14.62
C ALA A 356 -29.66 43.98 14.12
N LYS A 357 -30.61 44.31 15.01
CA LYS A 357 -32.06 44.28 14.76
C LYS A 357 -32.51 44.89 13.42
N ASP A 358 -32.00 46.08 13.12
CA ASP A 358 -32.49 46.96 12.05
C ASP A 358 -31.38 47.35 11.05
N SER A 359 -30.31 46.55 10.95
CA SER A 359 -29.24 46.79 9.98
C SER A 359 -28.53 45.50 9.60
N ARG A 360 -27.86 45.49 8.44
CA ARG A 360 -27.10 44.32 7.97
C ARG A 360 -25.70 44.24 8.58
N ARG A 361 -25.43 45.03 9.62
CA ARG A 361 -24.17 44.99 10.34
C ARG A 361 -24.12 43.77 11.25
N ARG A 362 -23.05 43.00 11.13
CA ARG A 362 -22.76 41.87 12.00
C ARG A 362 -22.72 42.34 13.46
N ALA A 363 -23.37 41.61 14.36
CA ALA A 363 -23.28 41.85 15.78
C ALA A 363 -21.83 41.64 16.26
N SER A 364 -21.34 42.50 17.15
CA SER A 364 -19.94 42.47 17.57
C SER A 364 -19.52 41.16 18.24
N PHE A 365 -20.46 40.44 18.84
CA PHE A 365 -20.24 39.13 19.48
C PHE A 365 -20.34 37.95 18.51
N SER A 366 -20.99 38.08 17.35
CA SER A 366 -21.26 36.94 16.46
C SER A 366 -19.96 36.35 15.95
N ASN A 367 -19.80 35.04 15.95
CA ASN A 367 -18.70 34.43 15.19
C ASN A 367 -18.87 34.72 13.67
N TYR A 368 -17.78 34.60 12.93
CA TYR A 368 -17.67 34.88 11.50
C TYR A 368 -16.69 33.90 10.83
N GLY A 369 -16.50 33.99 9.52
CA GLY A 369 -15.66 33.08 8.75
C GLY A 369 -16.50 32.29 7.76
N LYS A 370 -15.84 31.64 6.78
CA LYS A 370 -16.54 30.94 5.69
C LYS A 370 -17.43 29.77 6.12
N MET A 371 -17.24 29.26 7.33
CA MET A 371 -18.11 28.23 7.91
C MET A 371 -19.45 28.77 8.43
N VAL A 372 -19.60 30.09 8.55
CA VAL A 372 -20.90 30.72 8.86
C VAL A 372 -21.60 30.99 7.54
N ASN A 373 -22.65 30.22 7.24
CA ASN A 373 -23.27 30.22 5.92
C ASN A 373 -24.11 31.48 5.67
N VAL A 374 -24.89 31.88 6.67
CA VAL A 374 -25.84 33.01 6.57
C VAL A 374 -25.91 33.78 7.89
N PHE A 375 -26.50 34.98 7.83
CA PHE A 375 -26.71 35.86 8.96
C PHE A 375 -28.17 36.27 9.06
N ALA A 376 -28.69 36.34 10.29
CA ALA A 376 -30.02 36.85 10.58
C ALA A 376 -29.96 37.80 11.80
N PRO A 377 -31.01 38.58 12.08
CA PRO A 377 -31.09 39.41 13.29
C PRO A 377 -30.95 38.58 14.56
N GLY A 378 -30.14 39.05 15.50
CA GLY A 378 -29.93 38.36 16.78
C GLY A 378 -29.72 39.31 17.94
N VAL A 379 -30.03 40.59 17.76
CA VAL A 379 -29.89 41.63 18.79
C VAL A 379 -31.23 42.34 18.92
N GLY A 380 -31.76 42.47 20.12
CA GLY A 380 -33.02 43.16 20.37
C GLY A 380 -34.27 42.40 19.89
N ILE A 381 -34.22 41.07 19.94
CA ILE A 381 -35.31 40.17 19.54
C ILE A 381 -36.39 40.16 20.62
N VAL A 382 -37.67 40.20 20.23
CA VAL A 382 -38.81 40.12 21.14
C VAL A 382 -39.45 38.74 20.93
N THR A 383 -39.46 37.91 21.96
CA THR A 383 -39.94 36.53 21.92
C THR A 383 -40.56 36.11 23.26
N THR A 384 -41.05 34.87 23.36
CA THR A 384 -41.71 34.26 24.52
C THR A 384 -40.74 33.99 25.68
N THR A 385 -41.26 33.91 26.91
CA THR A 385 -40.57 33.45 28.13
C THR A 385 -41.48 32.50 28.92
N LEU A 386 -41.13 32.09 30.14
CA LEU A 386 -42.03 31.26 30.97
C LEU A 386 -43.25 32.08 31.43
N ASP A 387 -44.29 31.39 31.89
CA ASP A 387 -45.51 31.97 32.49
C ASP A 387 -46.29 32.92 31.56
N SER A 388 -46.25 32.67 30.25
CA SER A 388 -46.88 33.50 29.21
C SER A 388 -46.38 34.96 29.16
N GLU A 389 -45.14 35.22 29.60
CA GLU A 389 -44.49 36.53 29.49
C GLU A 389 -43.67 36.69 28.19
N TYR A 390 -43.23 37.92 27.91
CA TYR A 390 -42.43 38.26 26.72
C TYR A 390 -41.13 38.96 27.09
N THR A 391 -40.05 38.65 26.37
CA THR A 391 -38.76 39.33 26.55
C THR A 391 -38.88 40.81 26.21
N SER A 392 -38.29 41.69 27.02
CA SER A 392 -38.17 43.11 26.67
C SER A 392 -37.16 43.37 25.54
N SER A 393 -36.11 42.54 25.44
CA SER A 393 -35.11 42.53 24.37
C SER A 393 -34.09 41.40 24.60
N ALA A 394 -34.10 40.37 23.76
CA ALA A 394 -33.16 39.25 23.78
C ALA A 394 -32.02 39.42 22.75
N SER A 395 -30.80 38.94 23.06
CA SER A 395 -29.64 39.08 22.17
C SER A 395 -28.68 37.89 22.25
N GLY A 396 -28.22 37.42 21.09
CA GLY A 396 -27.37 36.24 20.90
C GLY A 396 -27.61 35.60 19.53
N THR A 397 -26.66 34.81 19.03
CA THR A 397 -26.86 34.01 17.80
C THR A 397 -28.00 33.00 17.94
N SER A 398 -28.29 32.59 19.17
CA SER A 398 -29.40 31.70 19.56
C SER A 398 -30.78 32.24 19.20
N PHE A 399 -30.91 33.54 18.94
CA PHE A 399 -32.15 34.15 18.43
C PHE A 399 -32.13 34.33 16.90
N SER A 400 -30.98 34.14 16.26
CA SER A 400 -30.83 34.19 14.80
C SER A 400 -31.10 32.84 14.15
N SER A 401 -30.55 31.75 14.70
CA SER A 401 -30.80 30.39 14.17
C SER A 401 -32.29 30.03 14.08
N PRO A 402 -33.14 30.28 15.10
CA PRO A 402 -34.58 29.96 15.00
C PRO A 402 -35.32 30.78 13.94
N LEU A 403 -34.93 32.04 13.67
CA LEU A 403 -35.49 32.80 12.55
C LEU A 403 -35.21 32.12 11.22
N VAL A 404 -33.98 31.61 11.04
CA VAL A 404 -33.58 30.90 9.83
C VAL A 404 -34.23 29.52 9.75
N SER A 405 -34.39 28.82 10.88
CA SER A 405 -35.18 27.58 10.96
C SER A 405 -36.62 27.80 10.51
N GLY A 406 -37.24 28.92 10.90
CA GLY A 406 -38.56 29.28 10.42
C GLY A 406 -38.59 29.59 8.91
N VAL A 407 -37.59 30.29 8.38
CA VAL A 407 -37.44 30.49 6.92
C VAL A 407 -37.30 29.15 6.19
N ALA A 408 -36.50 28.22 6.73
CA ALA A 408 -36.36 26.88 6.18
C ALA A 408 -37.70 26.14 6.14
N ALA A 409 -38.53 26.32 7.17
CA ALA A 409 -39.85 25.70 7.21
C ALA A 409 -40.76 26.25 6.12
N LEU A 410 -40.75 27.56 5.88
CA LEU A 410 -41.48 28.16 4.76
C LEU A 410 -41.04 27.55 3.42
N VAL A 411 -39.73 27.40 3.19
CA VAL A 411 -39.22 26.82 1.94
C VAL A 411 -39.60 25.34 1.80
N LYS A 412 -39.57 24.57 2.89
CA LYS A 412 -40.03 23.17 2.91
C LYS A 412 -41.54 23.06 2.67
N THR A 413 -42.37 23.95 3.21
CA THR A 413 -43.81 24.04 2.89
C THR A 413 -44.02 24.23 1.39
N ARG A 414 -43.25 25.13 0.77
CA ARG A 414 -43.33 25.41 -0.66
C ARG A 414 -42.82 24.27 -1.54
N TYR A 415 -41.80 23.57 -1.08
CA TYR A 415 -41.12 22.50 -1.79
C TYR A 415 -41.04 21.24 -0.90
N PRO A 416 -42.13 20.48 -0.72
CA PRO A 416 -42.17 19.37 0.24
C PRO A 416 -41.09 18.30 -0.01
N ASP A 417 -40.77 18.03 -1.27
CA ASP A 417 -39.77 17.02 -1.67
C ASP A 417 -38.32 17.54 -1.67
N ILE A 418 -38.07 18.78 -1.22
CA ILE A 418 -36.71 19.32 -1.16
C ILE A 418 -35.88 18.53 -0.14
N SER A 419 -34.71 18.06 -0.56
CA SER A 419 -33.75 17.43 0.35
C SER A 419 -33.14 18.47 1.31
N PRO A 420 -32.68 18.07 2.50
CA PRO A 420 -32.06 18.98 3.45
C PRO A 420 -30.89 19.77 2.88
N ASP A 421 -30.02 19.12 2.11
CA ASP A 421 -28.89 19.79 1.46
C ASP A 421 -29.36 20.82 0.42
N ALA A 422 -30.38 20.49 -0.38
CA ALA A 422 -30.95 21.43 -1.34
C ALA A 422 -31.66 22.60 -0.63
N LEU A 423 -32.37 22.33 0.47
CA LEU A 423 -33.01 23.35 1.30
C LEU A 423 -32.00 24.34 1.87
N ARG A 424 -30.93 23.81 2.47
CA ARG A 424 -29.79 24.59 2.99
C ARG A 424 -29.21 25.49 1.91
N GLU A 425 -28.94 24.92 0.74
CA GLU A 425 -28.32 25.65 -0.36
C GLU A 425 -29.23 26.70 -0.98
N GLN A 426 -30.53 26.43 -1.04
CA GLN A 426 -31.50 27.39 -1.56
C GLN A 426 -31.56 28.64 -0.68
N ILE A 427 -31.61 28.47 0.65
CA ILE A 427 -31.59 29.60 1.61
C ILE A 427 -30.26 30.36 1.51
N ARG A 428 -29.15 29.61 1.47
CA ARG A 428 -27.81 30.20 1.40
C ARG A 428 -27.64 31.04 0.13
N LEU A 429 -27.94 30.50 -1.05
CA LEU A 429 -27.79 31.21 -2.33
C LEU A 429 -28.82 32.33 -2.56
N ALA A 430 -29.96 32.28 -1.87
CA ALA A 430 -30.95 33.36 -1.89
C ALA A 430 -30.61 34.51 -0.93
N SER A 431 -29.63 34.34 -0.05
CA SER A 431 -29.21 35.36 0.90
C SER A 431 -28.46 36.52 0.21
N GLU A 432 -28.49 37.68 0.85
CA GLU A 432 -27.93 38.91 0.30
C GLU A 432 -26.55 39.21 0.86
N ASN A 433 -25.56 39.44 -0.02
CA ASN A 433 -24.22 39.83 0.42
C ASN A 433 -24.25 41.11 1.29
N ILE A 434 -23.58 41.06 2.45
CA ILE A 434 -23.51 42.15 3.43
C ILE A 434 -22.11 42.74 3.63
N ASP A 435 -21.15 42.38 2.79
CA ASP A 435 -19.76 42.81 2.90
C ASP A 435 -19.62 44.33 2.84
N ALA A 436 -20.43 45.00 2.02
CA ALA A 436 -20.41 46.45 1.86
C ALA A 436 -20.72 47.19 3.18
N GLU A 437 -21.59 46.63 4.03
CA GLU A 437 -21.91 47.17 5.35
C GLU A 437 -20.95 46.70 6.45
N ASN A 438 -20.07 45.75 6.13
CA ASN A 438 -19.11 45.13 7.04
C ASN A 438 -17.69 45.09 6.44
N PRO A 439 -17.11 46.23 6.02
CA PRO A 439 -15.88 46.26 5.21
C PRO A 439 -14.67 45.61 5.87
N GLY A 440 -14.59 45.60 7.21
CA GLY A 440 -13.52 44.94 7.96
C GLY A 440 -13.58 43.41 7.95
N ARG A 441 -14.63 42.82 7.37
CA ARG A 441 -14.91 41.38 7.30
C ARG A 441 -15.38 40.93 5.91
N ALA A 442 -15.14 41.75 4.88
CA ALA A 442 -15.56 41.42 3.52
C ALA A 442 -15.01 40.05 3.08
N GLY A 443 -15.88 39.19 2.55
CA GLY A 443 -15.53 37.82 2.14
C GLY A 443 -15.39 36.81 3.28
N GLN A 444 -15.78 37.18 4.51
CA GLN A 444 -15.77 36.30 5.69
C GLN A 444 -17.19 36.12 6.30
N LEU A 445 -18.24 36.51 5.60
CA LEU A 445 -19.62 36.58 6.12
C LEU A 445 -20.59 35.66 5.38
N GLY A 446 -20.10 34.57 4.80
CA GLY A 446 -20.93 33.64 4.04
C GLY A 446 -21.61 34.33 2.84
N HIS A 447 -22.80 33.85 2.49
CA HIS A 447 -23.68 34.52 1.53
C HIS A 447 -24.40 35.75 2.11
N GLY A 448 -24.18 36.03 3.39
CA GLY A 448 -24.69 37.23 4.05
C GLY A 448 -26.08 37.04 4.64
N TYR A 449 -26.94 38.03 4.46
CA TYR A 449 -28.18 38.21 5.22
C TYR A 449 -29.35 37.44 4.60
N VAL A 450 -30.03 36.62 5.39
CA VAL A 450 -31.14 35.78 4.92
C VAL A 450 -32.28 36.63 4.34
N ASN A 451 -32.77 36.22 3.17
CA ASN A 451 -33.95 36.79 2.54
C ASN A 451 -35.01 35.69 2.35
N ALA A 452 -36.07 35.73 3.16
CA ALA A 452 -37.10 34.69 3.18
C ALA A 452 -37.90 34.63 1.87
N GLU A 453 -38.25 35.77 1.30
CA GLU A 453 -38.98 35.87 0.04
C GLU A 453 -38.17 35.30 -1.14
N ALA A 454 -36.88 35.62 -1.21
CA ALA A 454 -36.01 35.10 -2.25
C ALA A 454 -35.79 33.59 -2.11
N SER A 455 -35.71 33.08 -0.87
CA SER A 455 -35.54 31.65 -0.58
C SER A 455 -36.72 30.80 -1.06
N LEU A 456 -37.91 31.39 -1.19
CA LEU A 456 -39.13 30.72 -1.68
C LEU A 456 -39.29 30.69 -3.20
N LYS A 457 -38.39 31.35 -3.94
CA LYS A 457 -38.42 31.38 -5.41
C LYS A 457 -37.59 30.23 -5.97
N MET A 458 -37.91 29.83 -7.20
CA MET A 458 -37.17 28.75 -7.88
C MET A 458 -35.68 29.07 -7.95
N PRO A 459 -34.80 28.09 -7.67
CA PRO A 459 -33.36 28.29 -7.73
C PRO A 459 -32.90 28.58 -9.16
N VAL A 460 -32.00 29.56 -9.29
CA VAL A 460 -31.50 30.03 -10.60
C VAL A 460 -30.04 29.63 -10.83
N PHE A 461 -29.33 29.24 -9.78
CA PHE A 461 -27.90 28.88 -9.82
C PHE A 461 -27.67 27.41 -9.40
N PRO A 462 -26.68 26.72 -10.00
CA PRO A 462 -26.27 25.41 -9.52
C PRO A 462 -25.70 25.52 -8.10
N ALA A 463 -25.85 24.45 -7.31
CA ALA A 463 -25.31 24.34 -5.97
C ALA A 463 -24.48 23.06 -5.87
N VAL A 464 -23.24 23.14 -6.33
CA VAL A 464 -22.31 21.99 -6.35
C VAL A 464 -21.54 21.96 -5.05
N ARG A 465 -21.63 20.88 -4.28
CA ARG A 465 -20.99 20.73 -2.96
C ARG A 465 -20.14 19.49 -2.86
N LEU A 466 -19.01 19.62 -2.19
CA LEU A 466 -18.18 18.51 -1.74
C LEU A 466 -18.98 17.64 -0.75
N THR A 467 -19.17 16.36 -1.07
CA THR A 467 -19.87 15.41 -0.19
C THR A 467 -18.92 14.47 0.54
N SER A 468 -17.86 14.02 -0.12
CA SER A 468 -16.82 13.20 0.49
C SER A 468 -15.49 13.37 -0.22
N TRP A 469 -14.41 13.00 0.45
CA TRP A 469 -13.09 12.93 -0.19
C TRP A 469 -12.19 11.94 0.54
N THR A 470 -11.20 11.42 -0.17
CA THR A 470 -10.15 10.55 0.36
C THR A 470 -8.78 11.01 -0.10
N LEU A 471 -7.76 10.49 0.57
CA LEU A 471 -6.36 10.62 0.20
C LEU A 471 -5.81 9.23 -0.10
N ASP A 472 -5.14 9.10 -1.23
CA ASP A 472 -4.33 7.92 -1.56
C ASP A 472 -2.87 8.36 -1.61
N ASP A 473 -2.00 7.72 -0.83
CA ASP A 473 -0.55 7.83 -0.92
C ASP A 473 0.02 6.78 -1.90
N THR A 474 1.31 6.89 -2.21
CA THR A 474 1.99 5.98 -3.14
C THR A 474 2.41 4.65 -2.54
N ASP A 475 2.50 4.53 -1.23
CA ASP A 475 3.03 3.36 -0.50
C ASP A 475 1.98 2.60 0.33
N GLY A 476 0.76 3.12 0.44
CA GLY A 476 -0.43 2.45 0.96
C GLY A 476 -0.57 2.48 2.48
N ASP A 477 0.24 3.26 3.20
CA ASP A 477 0.28 3.25 4.66
C ASP A 477 -0.75 4.20 5.33
N HIS A 478 -1.48 4.96 4.51
CA HIS A 478 -2.52 5.93 4.88
C HIS A 478 -1.99 7.10 5.71
N MET A 479 -0.68 7.38 5.64
CA MET A 479 -0.01 8.46 6.33
C MET A 479 0.61 9.40 5.32
N ILE A 480 0.51 10.72 5.55
CA ILE A 480 1.10 11.70 4.64
C ILE A 480 2.40 12.22 5.23
N THR A 481 3.51 11.89 4.60
CA THR A 481 4.86 12.33 5.00
C THR A 481 5.54 13.21 3.95
N SER A 482 6.62 13.86 4.35
CA SER A 482 7.43 14.71 3.48
C SER A 482 8.10 13.89 2.38
N GLY A 483 7.94 14.28 1.11
CA GLY A 483 8.54 13.63 -0.05
C GLY A 483 7.61 12.70 -0.83
N GLU A 484 6.41 12.42 -0.32
CA GLU A 484 5.43 11.54 -0.95
C GLU A 484 4.61 12.23 -2.03
N GLU A 485 4.20 11.46 -3.05
CA GLU A 485 3.16 11.84 -3.99
C GLU A 485 1.80 11.40 -3.43
N VAL A 486 0.85 12.31 -3.39
CA VAL A 486 -0.47 12.10 -2.79
C VAL A 486 -1.55 12.49 -3.78
N THR A 487 -2.63 11.70 -3.80
CA THR A 487 -3.81 11.92 -4.63
C THR A 487 -5.03 12.24 -3.76
N ILE A 488 -5.68 13.38 -3.99
CA ILE A 488 -7.00 13.69 -3.44
C ILE A 488 -8.06 13.22 -4.43
N LYS A 489 -8.99 12.38 -3.98
CA LYS A 489 -10.22 12.06 -4.71
C LYS A 489 -11.40 12.69 -3.98
N ALA A 490 -12.21 13.49 -4.66
CA ALA A 490 -13.30 14.23 -4.06
C ALA A 490 -14.59 14.08 -4.85
N MET A 491 -15.67 13.77 -4.14
CA MET A 491 -17.03 13.63 -4.68
C MET A 491 -17.80 14.93 -4.52
N PHE A 492 -18.45 15.36 -5.60
CA PHE A 492 -19.31 16.54 -5.62
C PHE A 492 -20.72 16.19 -6.08
N VAL A 493 -21.73 16.85 -5.53
CA VAL A 493 -23.15 16.71 -5.90
C VAL A 493 -23.75 18.07 -6.22
N ASN A 494 -24.58 18.16 -7.25
CA ASN A 494 -25.32 19.38 -7.57
C ASN A 494 -26.76 19.34 -7.03
N HIS A 495 -27.12 20.22 -6.10
CA HIS A 495 -28.39 20.13 -5.38
C HIS A 495 -29.57 20.91 -5.99
N LEU A 496 -29.33 21.97 -6.80
CA LEU A 496 -30.38 22.95 -7.15
C LEU A 496 -30.71 23.07 -8.64
N ALA A 497 -29.82 23.58 -9.47
CA ALA A 497 -30.07 23.82 -10.90
C ALA A 497 -28.95 23.27 -11.77
N ASP A 498 -29.21 22.92 -13.03
CA ASP A 498 -28.21 22.37 -13.95
C ASP A 498 -27.01 23.31 -14.15
N ALA A 499 -25.81 22.83 -13.83
CA ALA A 499 -24.55 23.51 -14.20
C ALA A 499 -24.22 23.23 -15.67
N GLN A 500 -23.81 24.25 -16.43
CA GLN A 500 -23.60 24.13 -17.88
C GLN A 500 -22.11 24.04 -18.27
N VAL A 501 -21.26 24.79 -17.58
CA VAL A 501 -19.82 24.94 -17.82
C VAL A 501 -19.08 24.89 -16.47
N LEU A 502 -19.29 23.80 -15.74
CA LEU A 502 -18.73 23.57 -14.41
C LEU A 502 -17.21 23.39 -14.47
N SER A 503 -16.47 24.19 -13.70
CA SER A 503 -15.11 23.91 -13.29
C SER A 503 -15.02 23.81 -11.78
N ILE A 504 -14.23 22.85 -11.30
CA ILE A 504 -13.95 22.64 -9.88
C ILE A 504 -12.43 22.63 -9.72
N GLY A 505 -11.91 23.57 -8.96
CA GLY A 505 -10.51 23.59 -8.59
C GLY A 505 -10.28 23.55 -7.09
N LEU A 506 -9.01 23.44 -6.70
CA LEU A 506 -8.53 23.66 -5.35
C LEU A 506 -7.71 24.94 -5.30
N THR A 507 -7.84 25.64 -4.17
CA THR A 507 -7.09 26.85 -3.85
C THR A 507 -6.59 26.75 -2.42
N GLY A 508 -5.55 27.51 -2.06
CA GLY A 508 -4.94 27.43 -0.73
C GLY A 508 -3.54 26.80 -0.70
N ALA A 509 -3.05 26.24 -1.81
CA ALA A 509 -1.62 25.93 -1.99
C ALA A 509 -0.76 27.22 -2.01
N GLU A 510 -1.29 28.33 -2.51
CA GLU A 510 -0.53 29.57 -2.72
C GLU A 510 0.02 30.22 -1.43
N SER A 511 -0.49 29.83 -0.25
CA SER A 511 0.05 30.24 1.06
C SER A 511 0.83 29.12 1.79
N ASN A 512 1.04 27.98 1.13
CA ASN A 512 1.73 26.82 1.67
C ASN A 512 2.94 26.45 0.78
N PRO A 513 4.17 26.74 1.21
CA PRO A 513 5.36 26.50 0.38
C PRO A 513 5.69 25.01 0.18
N TYR A 514 4.96 24.11 0.85
CA TYR A 514 5.30 22.69 0.90
C TYR A 514 4.48 21.81 -0.04
N ILE A 515 3.51 22.35 -0.79
CA ILE A 515 2.70 21.56 -1.71
C ILE A 515 2.56 22.29 -3.04
N ASP A 516 2.92 21.62 -4.13
CA ASP A 516 2.73 22.09 -5.49
C ASP A 516 1.57 21.34 -6.17
N LEU A 517 0.49 22.07 -6.49
CA LEU A 517 -0.67 21.57 -7.21
C LEU A 517 -0.62 22.06 -8.68
N SER A 518 0.09 21.33 -9.53
CA SER A 518 0.31 21.73 -10.94
C SER A 518 -0.98 21.72 -11.79
N ASN A 519 -2.02 21.00 -11.38
CA ASN A 519 -3.30 20.90 -12.08
C ASN A 519 -4.49 21.20 -11.15
N ALA A 520 -4.44 22.37 -10.51
CA ALA A 520 -5.37 22.76 -9.46
C ALA A 520 -6.83 22.94 -9.93
N GLU A 521 -7.11 23.16 -11.22
CA GLU A 521 -8.47 23.38 -11.75
C GLU A 521 -8.86 22.30 -12.76
N GLN A 522 -9.99 21.63 -12.52
CA GLN A 522 -10.52 20.55 -13.35
C GLN A 522 -11.81 21.01 -14.05
N MET A 523 -11.88 20.81 -15.37
CA MET A 523 -13.08 21.07 -16.16
C MET A 523 -14.00 19.86 -16.08
N VAL A 524 -15.20 20.04 -15.51
CA VAL A 524 -16.22 18.98 -15.40
C VAL A 524 -17.23 19.06 -16.54
N GLY A 525 -17.64 20.26 -16.94
CA GLY A 525 -18.63 20.48 -18.01
C GLY A 525 -20.06 20.55 -17.49
N ARG A 526 -21.00 19.81 -18.08
CA ARG A 526 -22.41 19.84 -17.65
C ARG A 526 -22.63 18.90 -16.48
N LEU A 527 -23.29 19.36 -15.42
CA LEU A 527 -23.71 18.55 -14.28
C LEU A 527 -25.18 18.86 -13.95
N ALA A 528 -26.09 17.91 -14.17
CA ALA A 528 -27.51 18.14 -13.95
C ALA A 528 -27.83 18.22 -12.46
N ARG A 529 -28.99 18.79 -12.12
CA ARG A 529 -29.51 18.75 -10.74
C ARG A 529 -29.68 17.28 -10.30
N GLY A 530 -29.11 16.95 -9.14
CA GLY A 530 -29.14 15.62 -8.52
C GLY A 530 -27.97 14.71 -8.92
N ASP A 531 -27.21 15.06 -9.96
CA ASP A 531 -26.06 14.27 -10.40
C ASP A 531 -24.83 14.53 -9.52
N SER A 532 -23.92 13.54 -9.51
CA SER A 532 -22.62 13.60 -8.84
C SER A 532 -21.45 13.47 -9.81
N THR A 533 -20.27 13.93 -9.38
CA THR A 533 -19.03 13.81 -10.14
C THR A 533 -17.84 13.62 -9.21
N GLU A 534 -16.83 12.86 -9.64
CA GLU A 534 -15.56 12.72 -8.94
C GLU A 534 -14.51 13.62 -9.59
N VAL A 535 -13.76 14.35 -8.76
CA VAL A 535 -12.65 15.19 -9.19
C VAL A 535 -11.40 14.75 -8.45
N THR A 536 -10.30 14.57 -9.19
CA THR A 536 -9.03 14.09 -8.65
C THR A 536 -7.93 15.14 -8.82
N TRP A 537 -7.13 15.34 -7.76
CA TRP A 537 -5.92 16.16 -7.79
C TRP A 537 -4.72 15.37 -7.29
N ARG A 538 -3.53 15.65 -7.85
CA ARG A 538 -2.26 15.05 -7.42
C ARG A 538 -1.27 16.13 -7.05
N PHE A 539 -0.48 15.88 -6.01
CA PHE A 539 0.60 16.77 -5.58
C PHE A 539 1.71 15.99 -4.87
N VAL A 540 2.86 16.63 -4.70
CA VAL A 540 3.98 16.11 -3.90
C VAL A 540 4.12 16.95 -2.64
N VAL A 541 4.29 16.30 -1.48
CA VAL A 541 4.63 16.98 -0.24
C VAL A 541 6.13 17.29 -0.25
N ALA A 542 6.50 18.56 -0.07
CA ALA A 542 7.90 18.96 -0.07
C ALA A 542 8.69 18.25 1.03
N ASN A 543 9.96 17.96 0.74
CA ASN A 543 10.85 17.23 1.65
C ASN A 543 11.11 17.97 2.97
N ASP A 544 10.92 19.29 3.00
CA ASP A 544 11.11 20.16 4.18
C ASP A 544 9.79 20.52 4.88
N ALA A 545 8.68 19.85 4.53
CA ALA A 545 7.39 20.14 5.15
C ALA A 545 7.41 19.83 6.66
N PRO A 546 7.10 20.80 7.53
CA PRO A 546 7.10 20.60 8.96
C PRO A 546 6.01 19.62 9.35
N SER A 547 6.41 18.57 10.07
CA SER A 547 5.48 17.56 10.54
C SER A 547 4.53 18.13 11.60
N SER A 548 3.29 17.62 11.70
CA SER A 548 2.12 18.19 12.41
C SER A 548 1.44 19.39 11.73
N ARG A 549 1.89 19.77 10.52
CA ARG A 549 1.24 20.85 9.78
C ARG A 549 -0.08 20.36 9.18
N VAL A 550 -1.18 21.01 9.55
CA VAL A 550 -2.46 20.84 8.86
C VAL A 550 -2.42 21.63 7.56
N ILE A 551 -2.54 20.91 6.45
CA ILE A 551 -2.75 21.44 5.11
C ILE A 551 -4.24 21.67 4.95
N ARG A 552 -4.62 22.83 4.40
CA ARG A 552 -6.01 23.17 4.09
C ARG A 552 -6.12 23.59 2.63
N PHE A 553 -7.08 23.00 1.95
CA PHE A 553 -7.50 23.36 0.62
C PHE A 553 -8.92 23.91 0.67
N TYR A 554 -9.24 24.79 -0.27
CA TYR A 554 -10.55 25.40 -0.48
C TYR A 554 -10.97 25.15 -1.92
N THR A 555 -12.14 24.56 -2.12
CA THR A 555 -12.65 24.32 -3.48
C THR A 555 -12.92 25.65 -4.19
N ARG A 556 -12.89 25.67 -5.50
CA ARG A 556 -13.22 26.82 -6.33
C ARG A 556 -14.18 26.32 -7.39
N ILE A 557 -15.47 26.54 -7.13
CA ILE A 557 -16.56 26.04 -7.94
C ILE A 557 -17.08 27.18 -8.82
N ARG A 558 -17.09 26.96 -10.14
CA ARG A 558 -17.52 27.95 -11.12
C ARG A 558 -18.46 27.33 -12.15
N ASP A 559 -19.50 28.06 -12.52
CA ASP A 559 -20.32 27.75 -13.70
C ASP A 559 -20.38 28.99 -14.60
N GLY A 560 -19.49 29.04 -15.60
CA GLY A 560 -19.29 30.23 -16.42
C GLY A 560 -18.83 31.45 -15.59
N VAL A 561 -19.72 32.44 -15.41
CA VAL A 561 -19.45 33.65 -14.61
C VAL A 561 -19.94 33.54 -13.17
N PHE A 562 -20.69 32.49 -12.84
CA PHE A 562 -21.15 32.24 -11.48
C PHE A 562 -20.02 31.62 -10.65
N PHE A 563 -19.92 32.06 -9.41
CA PHE A 563 -18.94 31.58 -8.42
C PHE A 563 -19.70 31.23 -7.16
N ASP A 564 -19.41 30.04 -6.64
CA ASP A 564 -19.93 29.61 -5.35
C ASP A 564 -18.82 29.65 -4.28
N GLU A 565 -19.22 29.55 -3.02
CA GLU A 565 -18.29 29.52 -1.91
C GLU A 565 -17.47 28.24 -1.87
N PRO A 566 -16.24 28.31 -1.37
CA PRO A 566 -15.36 27.16 -1.23
C PRO A 566 -15.80 26.21 -0.11
N ASP A 567 -15.85 24.91 -0.41
CA ASP A 567 -15.77 23.85 0.59
C ASP A 567 -14.32 23.69 1.07
N GLN A 568 -14.11 23.26 2.32
CA GLN A 568 -12.76 23.07 2.86
C GLN A 568 -12.39 21.58 2.96
N LEU A 569 -11.18 21.24 2.49
CA LEU A 569 -10.54 19.94 2.70
C LEU A 569 -9.29 20.15 3.56
N SER A 570 -8.99 19.23 4.47
CA SER A 570 -7.78 19.37 5.29
C SER A 570 -7.24 18.04 5.76
N PHE A 571 -5.91 17.90 5.75
CA PHE A 571 -5.19 16.75 6.29
C PHE A 571 -3.95 17.22 7.04
N GLY A 572 -3.49 16.39 7.99
CA GLY A 572 -2.22 16.61 8.67
C GLY A 572 -1.09 15.96 7.89
N ILE A 573 0.09 16.58 7.90
CA ILE A 573 1.35 15.88 7.63
C ILE A 573 1.76 15.18 8.92
N ASN A 574 1.82 13.85 8.92
CA ASN A 574 2.07 13.07 10.12
C ASN A 574 3.47 13.33 10.70
N ALA A 575 3.54 13.36 12.03
CA ALA A 575 4.78 13.51 12.77
C ALA A 575 5.56 12.20 12.76
N ARG A 576 6.63 12.11 11.97
CA ARG A 576 7.61 11.00 11.98
C ARG A 576 8.00 10.61 13.42
N ILE A 577 8.16 11.60 14.29
CA ILE A 577 8.52 11.40 15.70
C ILE A 577 7.44 10.66 16.50
N GLU A 578 6.15 10.79 16.15
CA GLU A 578 5.07 10.04 16.80
C GLU A 578 5.08 8.57 16.38
N LEU A 579 5.37 8.28 15.11
CA LEU A 579 5.54 6.91 14.62
C LEU A 579 6.76 6.23 15.25
N GLU A 580 7.90 6.92 15.28
CA GLU A 580 9.12 6.42 15.93
C GLU A 580 8.91 6.22 17.43
N HIS A 581 8.28 7.18 18.10
CA HIS A 581 7.91 7.06 19.51
C HIS A 581 6.93 5.90 19.75
N SER A 582 5.92 5.70 18.90
CA SER A 582 4.96 4.61 19.01
C SER A 582 5.62 3.25 18.84
N ALA A 583 6.48 3.09 17.83
CA ALA A 583 7.22 1.85 17.58
C ALA A 583 8.15 1.49 18.75
N LEU A 584 8.88 2.48 19.27
CA LEU A 584 9.75 2.30 20.42
C LEU A 584 8.93 2.03 21.70
N SER A 585 7.81 2.73 21.90
CA SER A 585 6.90 2.48 23.04
C SER A 585 6.30 1.08 23.01
N ALA A 586 5.94 0.59 21.82
CA ALA A 586 5.48 -0.78 21.63
C ALA A 586 6.59 -1.78 21.98
N LEU A 587 7.83 -1.54 21.55
CA LEU A 587 8.98 -2.38 21.92
C LEU A 587 9.21 -2.40 23.43
N HIS A 588 9.21 -1.22 24.06
CA HIS A 588 9.36 -1.09 25.51
C HIS A 588 8.27 -1.88 26.24
N THR A 589 7.02 -1.72 25.85
CA THR A 589 5.88 -2.38 26.50
C THR A 589 5.90 -3.90 26.30
N SER A 590 6.10 -4.35 25.06
CA SER A 590 6.05 -5.78 24.68
C SER A 590 7.23 -6.61 25.18
N THR A 591 8.33 -5.96 25.57
CA THR A 591 9.56 -6.64 26.03
C THR A 591 9.95 -6.30 27.47
N SER A 592 8.97 -5.88 28.28
CA SER A 592 9.15 -5.61 29.71
C SER A 592 10.19 -4.52 30.00
N GLY A 593 10.08 -3.39 29.30
CA GLY A 593 10.98 -2.22 29.33
C GLY A 593 11.38 -1.70 30.70
N ASP A 594 10.46 -1.74 31.65
CA ASP A 594 10.71 -1.33 33.04
C ASP A 594 11.76 -2.22 33.75
N TYR A 595 12.00 -3.44 33.24
CA TYR A 595 12.91 -4.44 33.79
C TYR A 595 14.16 -4.68 32.94
N TRP A 596 14.34 -3.92 31.86
CA TRP A 596 15.59 -3.97 31.09
C TRP A 596 16.78 -3.60 31.98
N ARG A 597 17.95 -4.15 31.66
CA ARG A 597 19.20 -3.87 32.41
C ARG A 597 19.54 -2.37 32.39
N VAL A 598 19.30 -1.71 31.26
CA VAL A 598 19.43 -0.26 31.06
C VAL A 598 18.24 0.23 30.23
N ASN A 599 17.41 1.10 30.82
CA ASN A 599 16.26 1.76 30.18
C ASN A 599 16.31 3.29 30.35
N THR A 600 17.52 3.86 30.47
CA THR A 600 17.69 5.29 30.73
C THR A 600 17.00 6.15 29.66
N ASN A 601 16.22 7.13 30.12
CA ASN A 601 15.44 8.09 29.33
C ASN A 601 14.26 7.52 28.52
N TRP A 602 13.94 6.23 28.61
CA TRP A 602 12.78 5.63 27.96
C TRP A 602 11.46 6.04 28.64
N ASP A 603 11.07 7.31 28.50
CA ASP A 603 9.77 7.82 28.93
C ASP A 603 8.75 7.67 27.80
N ILE A 604 7.97 6.59 27.83
CA ILE A 604 6.95 6.27 26.83
C ILE A 604 5.61 6.99 27.07
N THR A 605 5.50 7.80 28.13
CA THR A 605 4.24 8.44 28.52
C THR A 605 3.97 9.74 27.78
N THR A 606 5.01 10.36 27.21
CA THR A 606 4.91 11.62 26.48
C THR A 606 5.71 11.54 25.19
N VAL A 607 5.19 12.13 24.10
CA VAL A 607 5.92 12.17 22.82
C VAL A 607 7.13 13.09 22.95
N PRO A 608 8.37 12.58 22.81
CA PRO A 608 9.59 13.38 22.97
C PRO A 608 9.87 14.24 21.72
N THR A 609 10.66 15.30 21.87
CA THR A 609 11.31 15.94 20.71
C THR A 609 12.36 14.99 20.09
N PRO A 610 12.75 15.16 18.82
CA PRO A 610 13.82 14.34 18.21
C PRO A 610 15.13 14.35 19.03
N SER A 611 15.44 15.48 19.66
CA SER A 611 16.64 15.62 20.50
C SER A 611 16.54 14.88 21.83
N GLU A 612 15.33 14.65 22.33
CA GLU A 612 15.07 13.88 23.55
C GLU A 612 15.02 12.39 23.23
N LEU A 613 14.38 12.01 22.12
CA LEU A 613 14.36 10.61 21.64
C LEU A 613 15.77 10.09 21.38
N ALA A 614 16.65 10.92 20.79
CA ALA A 614 18.05 10.58 20.57
C ALA A 614 18.88 10.39 21.86
N ARG A 615 18.32 10.72 23.04
CA ARG A 615 18.95 10.46 24.35
C ARG A 615 18.49 9.16 24.98
N TRP A 616 17.51 8.47 24.39
CA TRP A 616 17.06 7.17 24.87
C TRP A 616 18.19 6.16 24.72
N TYR A 617 18.43 5.38 25.76
CA TYR A 617 19.51 4.39 25.74
C TYR A 617 19.33 3.44 24.56
N GLY A 618 20.39 3.26 23.77
CA GLY A 618 20.40 2.39 22.60
C GLY A 618 19.78 3.00 21.34
N VAL A 619 19.11 4.16 21.41
CA VAL A 619 18.56 4.83 20.22
C VAL A 619 19.62 5.77 19.62
N VAL A 620 19.85 5.66 18.31
CA VAL A 620 20.67 6.57 17.53
C VAL A 620 19.78 7.25 16.50
N ALA A 621 19.83 8.58 16.46
CA ALA A 621 19.13 9.37 15.46
C ALA A 621 20.12 10.17 14.60
N THR A 622 19.94 10.12 13.27
CA THR A 622 20.69 10.92 12.30
C THR A 622 19.73 11.94 11.70
N ASP A 623 20.07 13.23 11.78
CA ASP A 623 19.21 14.35 11.34
C ASP A 623 17.79 14.32 11.93
N GLY A 624 17.65 13.79 13.15
CA GLY A 624 16.37 13.67 13.85
C GLY A 624 15.51 12.47 13.46
N ILE A 625 16.06 11.53 12.68
CA ILE A 625 15.42 10.27 12.27
C ILE A 625 16.10 9.11 13.00
N VAL A 626 15.32 8.20 13.60
CA VAL A 626 15.88 6.98 14.24
C VAL A 626 16.55 6.11 13.18
N SER A 627 17.88 6.03 13.26
CA SER A 627 18.72 5.32 12.32
C SER A 627 19.37 4.07 12.92
N GLY A 628 19.38 3.93 14.25
CA GLY A 628 19.92 2.73 14.90
C GLY A 628 19.29 2.41 16.25
N LEU A 629 19.19 1.12 16.54
CA LEU A 629 18.71 0.58 17.80
C LEU A 629 19.69 -0.49 18.32
N PHE A 630 20.38 -0.17 19.42
CA PHE A 630 21.47 -0.94 20.01
C PHE A 630 21.10 -1.41 21.42
N LEU A 631 20.45 -2.56 21.51
CA LEU A 631 19.93 -3.11 22.77
C LEU A 631 20.45 -4.52 23.06
N CYS A 632 21.60 -4.91 22.49
CA CYS A 632 22.20 -6.21 22.80
C CYS A 632 22.56 -6.35 24.28
N GLY A 633 22.36 -7.53 24.89
CA GLY A 633 22.78 -7.79 26.27
C GLY A 633 22.00 -7.01 27.33
N ASN A 634 20.74 -6.66 27.05
CA ASN A 634 19.95 -5.71 27.86
C ASN A 634 18.75 -6.33 28.59
N TYR A 635 18.65 -7.67 28.60
CA TYR A 635 17.60 -8.44 29.27
C TYR A 635 16.17 -8.15 28.79
N LEU A 636 16.00 -7.80 27.51
CA LEU A 636 14.66 -7.68 26.91
C LEU A 636 13.94 -9.03 26.99
N SER A 637 12.71 -9.06 27.53
CA SER A 637 11.92 -10.29 27.68
C SER A 637 10.47 -10.08 27.27
N GLY A 638 9.99 -10.88 26.32
CA GLY A 638 8.66 -10.73 25.72
C GLY A 638 8.69 -10.95 24.21
N THR A 639 7.78 -10.36 23.45
CA THR A 639 7.68 -10.56 21.99
C THR A 639 8.08 -9.32 21.22
N LEU A 640 8.58 -9.47 20.00
CA LEU A 640 8.81 -8.34 19.10
C LEU A 640 7.48 -7.81 18.55
N PRO A 641 7.21 -6.50 18.61
CA PRO A 641 6.00 -5.90 18.05
C PRO A 641 6.15 -5.62 16.55
N GLY A 642 5.07 -5.75 15.79
CA GLY A 642 5.05 -5.47 14.33
C GLY A 642 5.26 -3.99 14.03
N GLU A 643 4.93 -3.10 14.97
CA GLU A 643 5.10 -1.66 14.90
C GLU A 643 6.56 -1.23 14.71
N LEU A 644 7.54 -2.10 15.01
CA LEU A 644 8.94 -1.84 14.66
C LEU A 644 9.15 -1.63 13.15
N GLY A 645 8.28 -2.18 12.30
CA GLY A 645 8.26 -1.93 10.86
C GLY A 645 8.06 -0.45 10.47
N ASN A 646 7.58 0.40 11.40
CA ASN A 646 7.37 1.83 11.16
C ASN A 646 8.67 2.65 11.24
N LEU A 647 9.77 2.08 11.72
CA LEU A 647 11.08 2.75 11.81
C LEU A 647 11.79 2.77 10.44
N GLN A 648 11.17 3.32 9.40
CA GLN A 648 11.67 3.21 8.01
C GLN A 648 13.07 3.83 7.77
N GLY A 649 13.55 4.69 8.68
CA GLY A 649 14.90 5.25 8.65
C GLY A 649 15.99 4.34 9.26
N LEU A 650 15.61 3.20 9.83
CA LEU A 650 16.50 2.33 10.59
C LEU A 650 17.52 1.64 9.68
N VAL A 651 18.79 1.79 10.03
CA VAL A 651 19.95 1.16 9.39
C VAL A 651 20.44 -0.02 10.24
N ASP A 652 20.40 0.13 11.56
CA ASP A 652 20.97 -0.82 12.51
C ASP A 652 19.91 -1.30 13.51
N LEU A 653 19.64 -2.61 13.54
CA LEU A 653 18.75 -3.23 14.53
C LEU A 653 19.50 -4.37 15.24
N LEU A 654 20.09 -4.06 16.39
CA LEU A 654 20.90 -4.98 17.18
C LEU A 654 20.23 -5.32 18.52
N LEU A 655 19.61 -6.50 18.58
CA LEU A 655 18.85 -7.02 19.72
C LEU A 655 19.41 -8.35 20.27
N CYS A 656 20.66 -8.67 19.94
CA CYS A 656 21.35 -9.90 20.30
C CYS A 656 21.56 -10.10 21.81
N ASP A 657 21.71 -11.34 22.28
CA ASP A 657 21.96 -11.65 23.71
C ASP A 657 20.86 -11.11 24.64
N ASN A 658 19.60 -11.50 24.37
CA ASN A 658 18.42 -11.12 25.15
C ASN A 658 17.51 -12.34 25.39
N PHE A 659 16.31 -12.12 25.95
CA PHE A 659 15.29 -13.14 26.20
C PHE A 659 14.05 -12.91 25.32
N LEU A 660 14.22 -12.37 24.10
CA LEU A 660 13.12 -12.15 23.16
C LEU A 660 12.54 -13.49 22.71
N SER A 661 11.23 -13.58 22.66
CA SER A 661 10.42 -14.77 22.40
C SER A 661 9.38 -14.53 21.32
N GLY A 662 8.64 -15.56 20.94
CA GLY A 662 7.62 -15.47 19.89
C GLY A 662 8.22 -15.39 18.48
N LYS A 663 7.39 -15.04 17.50
CA LYS A 663 7.78 -15.01 16.09
C LYS A 663 8.51 -13.72 15.71
N ILE A 664 9.31 -13.77 14.66
CA ILE A 664 9.81 -12.58 13.97
C ILE A 664 8.61 -11.97 13.21
N PRO A 665 8.24 -10.69 13.45
CA PRO A 665 7.14 -10.06 12.74
C PRO A 665 7.47 -9.87 11.25
N PRO A 666 6.56 -10.21 10.31
CA PRO A 666 6.77 -10.00 8.88
C PRO A 666 6.92 -8.50 8.52
N GLU A 667 6.34 -7.60 9.31
CA GLU A 667 6.41 -6.14 9.12
C GLU A 667 7.85 -5.60 9.19
N LEU A 668 8.81 -6.35 9.77
CA LEU A 668 10.23 -5.99 9.70
C LEU A 668 10.76 -5.93 8.27
N GLY A 669 10.10 -6.60 7.31
CA GLY A 669 10.38 -6.49 5.87
C GLY A 669 10.17 -5.08 5.29
N ASN A 670 9.51 -4.17 6.02
CA ASN A 670 9.29 -2.78 5.61
C ASN A 670 10.52 -1.88 5.82
N LEU A 671 11.53 -2.33 6.56
CA LEU A 671 12.73 -1.57 6.92
C LEU A 671 13.76 -1.49 5.77
N ARG A 672 13.37 -0.90 4.63
CA ARG A 672 14.14 -0.90 3.36
C ARG A 672 15.55 -0.28 3.45
N GLN A 673 15.85 0.45 4.52
CA GLN A 673 17.16 1.06 4.78
C GLN A 673 18.11 0.18 5.61
N LEU A 674 17.61 -0.92 6.16
CA LEU A 674 18.34 -1.76 7.10
C LEU A 674 19.58 -2.39 6.47
N GLN A 675 20.71 -2.29 7.16
CA GLN A 675 22.00 -2.84 6.77
C GLN A 675 22.46 -3.94 7.74
N TRP A 676 22.20 -3.78 9.03
CA TRP A 676 22.59 -4.76 10.05
C TRP A 676 21.40 -5.20 10.89
N LEU A 677 21.05 -6.48 10.80
CA LEU A 677 20.04 -7.13 11.63
C LEU A 677 20.71 -8.24 12.46
N ASP A 678 20.77 -8.05 13.77
CA ASP A 678 21.32 -9.04 14.71
C ASP A 678 20.33 -9.32 15.83
N MET A 679 19.70 -10.49 15.80
CA MET A 679 18.80 -10.98 16.86
C MET A 679 19.33 -12.29 17.46
N SER A 680 20.61 -12.60 17.25
CA SER A 680 21.22 -13.85 17.70
C SER A 680 21.19 -14.01 19.22
N THR A 681 21.21 -15.25 19.72
CA THR A 681 21.16 -15.55 21.16
C THR A 681 19.89 -14.98 21.82
N ASN A 682 18.74 -15.46 21.35
CA ASN A 682 17.41 -15.17 21.90
C ASN A 682 16.59 -16.47 21.95
N ILE A 683 15.33 -16.41 22.40
CA ILE A 683 14.40 -17.55 22.47
C ILE A 683 13.22 -17.38 21.50
N LEU A 684 13.48 -16.81 20.32
CA LEU A 684 12.49 -16.65 19.25
C LEU A 684 11.97 -18.03 18.79
N SER A 685 10.86 -18.06 18.06
CA SER A 685 10.26 -19.31 17.56
C SER A 685 9.51 -19.07 16.25
N GLY A 686 9.04 -20.14 15.62
CA GLY A 686 8.39 -20.06 14.31
C GLY A 686 9.37 -19.92 13.17
N GLU A 687 8.84 -19.58 12.00
CA GLU A 687 9.57 -19.54 10.73
C GLU A 687 10.27 -18.20 10.52
N ILE A 688 11.29 -18.21 9.65
CA ILE A 688 11.89 -16.97 9.13
C ILE A 688 10.88 -16.39 8.12
N PRO A 689 10.37 -15.15 8.31
CA PRO A 689 9.42 -14.56 7.37
C PRO A 689 10.07 -14.32 6.00
N HIS A 690 9.39 -14.71 4.92
CA HIS A 690 9.84 -14.47 3.55
C HIS A 690 9.96 -12.98 3.22
N GLU A 691 9.21 -12.11 3.91
CA GLU A 691 9.25 -10.66 3.80
C GLU A 691 10.62 -10.06 4.14
N LEU A 692 11.47 -10.77 4.90
CA LEU A 692 12.85 -10.33 5.13
C LEU A 692 13.67 -10.27 3.82
N GLY A 693 13.24 -10.98 2.77
CA GLY A 693 13.80 -10.87 1.42
C GLY A 693 13.65 -9.48 0.78
N ASN A 694 12.79 -8.61 1.31
CA ASN A 694 12.59 -7.24 0.83
C ASN A 694 13.71 -6.26 1.26
N LEU A 695 14.57 -6.66 2.20
CA LEU A 695 15.62 -5.83 2.81
C LEU A 695 16.87 -5.72 1.92
N THR A 696 16.72 -5.29 0.67
CA THR A 696 17.77 -5.35 -0.38
C THR A 696 19.09 -4.61 -0.05
N ARG A 697 19.13 -3.76 0.98
CA ARG A 697 20.35 -3.10 1.49
C ARG A 697 21.07 -3.86 2.60
N LEU A 698 20.50 -4.96 3.07
CA LEU A 698 20.99 -5.72 4.20
C LEU A 698 22.36 -6.32 3.89
N GLN A 699 23.30 -6.10 4.79
CA GLN A 699 24.66 -6.63 4.73
C GLN A 699 24.83 -7.79 5.71
N TRP A 700 24.29 -7.69 6.93
CA TRP A 700 24.39 -8.73 7.94
C TRP A 700 23.00 -9.18 8.40
N LEU A 701 22.75 -10.49 8.27
CA LEU A 701 21.59 -11.16 8.84
C LEU A 701 22.07 -12.24 9.81
N LYS A 702 21.88 -11.99 11.10
CA LYS A 702 22.29 -12.91 12.17
C LYS A 702 21.11 -13.31 13.04
N LEU A 703 20.73 -14.57 12.92
CA LEU A 703 19.64 -15.21 13.65
C LEU A 703 20.15 -16.53 14.26
N SER A 704 21.42 -16.60 14.65
CA SER A 704 21.99 -17.82 15.24
C SER A 704 21.53 -17.98 16.68
N ALA A 705 21.32 -19.22 17.13
CA ALA A 705 20.86 -19.54 18.49
C ALA A 705 19.53 -18.84 18.86
N THR A 706 18.48 -19.03 18.04
CA THR A 706 17.16 -18.39 18.21
C THR A 706 15.96 -19.33 18.12
N SER A 707 16.11 -20.64 18.33
CA SER A 707 15.04 -21.67 18.30
C SER A 707 14.07 -21.59 17.09
N LEU A 708 14.49 -21.00 15.98
CA LEU A 708 13.68 -20.88 14.75
C LEU A 708 13.46 -22.24 14.10
N SER A 709 12.35 -22.41 13.40
CA SER A 709 11.94 -23.67 12.76
C SER A 709 11.49 -23.44 11.31
N GLY A 710 11.13 -24.52 10.61
CA GLY A 710 10.70 -24.43 9.21
C GLY A 710 11.87 -24.31 8.23
N GLU A 711 11.56 -24.02 6.97
CA GLU A 711 12.54 -23.95 5.89
C GLU A 711 13.25 -22.59 5.81
N ILE A 712 14.40 -22.55 5.15
CA ILE A 712 15.07 -21.28 4.82
C ILE A 712 14.33 -20.68 3.61
N PRO A 713 13.75 -19.47 3.69
CA PRO A 713 13.03 -18.87 2.57
C PRO A 713 13.96 -18.59 1.37
N PRO A 714 13.62 -19.05 0.15
CA PRO A 714 14.38 -18.73 -1.06
C PRO A 714 14.50 -17.23 -1.33
N GLU A 715 13.54 -16.43 -0.87
CA GLU A 715 13.51 -14.96 -0.99
C GLU A 715 14.71 -14.28 -0.31
N LEU A 716 15.38 -14.95 0.65
CA LEU A 716 16.65 -14.45 1.20
C LEU A 716 17.73 -14.31 0.12
N GLY A 717 17.62 -15.03 -1.01
CA GLY A 717 18.47 -14.88 -2.19
C GLY A 717 18.37 -13.51 -2.86
N ASN A 718 17.34 -12.72 -2.58
CA ASN A 718 17.18 -11.35 -3.12
C ASN A 718 18.12 -10.32 -2.46
N LEU A 719 18.75 -10.68 -1.34
CA LEU A 719 19.57 -9.78 -0.52
C LEU A 719 20.99 -9.61 -1.10
N THR A 720 21.11 -9.16 -2.35
CA THR A 720 22.39 -9.15 -3.12
C THR A 720 23.55 -8.38 -2.48
N GLN A 721 23.31 -7.54 -1.47
CA GLN A 721 24.33 -6.83 -0.69
C GLN A 721 24.82 -7.60 0.55
N LEU A 722 24.25 -8.78 0.83
CA LEU A 722 24.51 -9.55 2.03
C LEU A 722 25.95 -10.09 2.03
N GLN A 723 26.66 -9.81 3.12
CA GLN A 723 28.02 -10.26 3.38
C GLN A 723 28.08 -11.38 4.42
N ARG A 724 27.09 -11.45 5.32
CA ARG A 724 27.04 -12.45 6.40
C ARG A 724 25.63 -12.97 6.59
N LEU A 725 25.47 -14.28 6.43
CA LEU A 725 24.26 -15.02 6.75
C LEU A 725 24.59 -16.06 7.82
N GLU A 726 24.13 -15.82 9.06
CA GLU A 726 24.43 -16.68 10.21
C GLU A 726 23.12 -17.17 10.86
N LEU A 727 22.74 -18.41 10.53
CA LEU A 727 21.50 -19.08 10.97
C LEU A 727 21.79 -20.35 11.82
N SER A 728 23.00 -20.47 12.36
CA SER A 728 23.44 -21.68 13.07
C SER A 728 22.71 -21.87 14.40
N SER A 729 22.60 -23.12 14.87
CA SER A 729 21.98 -23.46 16.16
C SER A 729 20.49 -23.08 16.24
N ASN A 730 19.71 -23.49 15.24
CA ASN A 730 18.25 -23.41 15.24
C ASN A 730 17.65 -24.82 15.00
N SER A 731 16.34 -24.89 14.75
CA SER A 731 15.62 -26.11 14.37
C SER A 731 15.15 -26.04 12.90
N LEU A 732 15.95 -25.41 12.02
CA LEU A 732 15.61 -25.26 10.60
C LEU A 732 15.63 -26.62 9.89
N THR A 733 14.69 -26.83 8.98
CA THR A 733 14.46 -28.06 8.22
C THR A 733 14.49 -27.78 6.71
N GLY A 734 14.27 -28.81 5.88
CA GLY A 734 14.24 -28.65 4.42
C GLY A 734 15.64 -28.63 3.80
N GLU A 735 15.70 -28.29 2.51
CA GLU A 735 16.93 -28.20 1.73
C GLU A 735 17.58 -26.82 1.86
N ILE A 736 18.87 -26.71 1.52
CA ILE A 736 19.53 -25.40 1.37
C ILE A 736 19.06 -24.81 0.03
N PRO A 737 18.40 -23.64 0.00
CA PRO A 737 17.90 -23.07 -1.25
C PRO A 737 19.05 -22.70 -2.21
N PRO A 738 19.02 -23.14 -3.47
CA PRO A 738 20.03 -22.77 -4.46
C PRO A 738 20.06 -21.26 -4.73
N GLU A 739 18.95 -20.54 -4.50
CA GLU A 739 18.85 -19.08 -4.63
C GLU A 739 19.82 -18.31 -3.72
N LEU A 740 20.34 -18.93 -2.65
CA LEU A 740 21.39 -18.33 -1.82
C LEU A 740 22.70 -18.08 -2.60
N SER A 741 22.89 -18.73 -3.75
CA SER A 741 24.00 -18.46 -4.68
C SER A 741 23.96 -17.05 -5.30
N ASN A 742 22.79 -16.40 -5.33
CA ASN A 742 22.64 -15.03 -5.84
C ASN A 742 23.34 -13.97 -4.96
N LEU A 743 23.75 -14.34 -3.75
CA LEU A 743 24.38 -13.46 -2.76
C LEU A 743 25.87 -13.24 -3.07
N SER A 744 26.19 -12.66 -4.24
CA SER A 744 27.56 -12.53 -4.76
C SER A 744 28.58 -11.81 -3.84
N GLN A 745 28.11 -11.05 -2.85
CA GLN A 745 28.94 -10.36 -1.85
C GLN A 745 29.17 -11.17 -0.56
N LEU A 746 28.61 -12.38 -0.47
CA LEU A 746 28.61 -13.18 0.74
C LEU A 746 30.03 -13.65 1.10
N GLN A 747 30.45 -13.32 2.32
CA GLN A 747 31.76 -13.69 2.87
C GLN A 747 31.63 -14.81 3.91
N ARG A 748 30.48 -14.94 4.57
CA ARG A 748 30.23 -15.95 5.60
C ARG A 748 28.84 -16.54 5.47
N LEU A 749 28.79 -17.86 5.33
CA LEU A 749 27.56 -18.65 5.39
C LEU A 749 27.71 -19.68 6.51
N ALA A 750 26.86 -19.56 7.54
CA ALA A 750 26.88 -20.44 8.71
C ALA A 750 25.49 -21.00 9.00
N LEU A 751 25.27 -22.27 8.65
CA LEU A 751 23.99 -22.99 8.78
C LEU A 751 24.10 -24.23 9.70
N GLY A 752 25.21 -24.37 10.43
CA GLY A 752 25.47 -25.55 11.25
C GLY A 752 24.54 -25.70 12.46
N PHE A 753 24.46 -26.90 13.03
CA PHE A 753 23.56 -27.23 14.15
C PHE A 753 22.09 -26.92 13.83
N ASN A 754 21.58 -27.50 12.75
CA ASN A 754 20.17 -27.46 12.35
C ASN A 754 19.72 -28.89 11.98
N SER A 755 18.53 -29.02 11.39
CA SER A 755 18.01 -30.28 10.84
C SER A 755 17.87 -30.21 9.31
N LEU A 756 18.76 -29.48 8.64
CA LEU A 756 18.76 -29.36 7.17
C LEU A 756 19.06 -30.71 6.52
N SER A 757 18.40 -30.98 5.39
CA SER A 757 18.48 -32.23 4.65
C SER A 757 18.76 -31.98 3.15
N GLY A 758 18.85 -33.04 2.35
CA GLY A 758 19.13 -32.93 0.92
C GLY A 758 20.63 -32.76 0.63
N GLU A 759 20.95 -32.49 -0.64
CA GLU A 759 22.33 -32.32 -1.10
C GLU A 759 22.84 -30.89 -0.86
N ILE A 760 24.16 -30.71 -0.84
CA ILE A 760 24.76 -29.37 -0.87
C ILE A 760 24.58 -28.83 -2.30
N PRO A 761 23.90 -27.68 -2.51
CA PRO A 761 23.69 -27.16 -3.86
C PRO A 761 25.03 -26.81 -4.53
N PRO A 762 25.31 -27.30 -5.76
CA PRO A 762 26.53 -26.97 -6.48
C PRO A 762 26.66 -25.47 -6.79
N GLU A 763 25.53 -24.76 -6.91
CA GLU A 763 25.48 -23.31 -7.14
C GLU A 763 26.14 -22.50 -6.02
N LEU A 764 26.30 -23.06 -4.82
CA LEU A 764 27.08 -22.40 -3.76
C LEU A 764 28.54 -22.15 -4.17
N GLY A 765 29.06 -22.88 -5.18
CA GLY A 765 30.37 -22.64 -5.79
C GLY A 765 30.51 -21.28 -6.50
N ASP A 766 29.39 -20.60 -6.82
CA ASP A 766 29.40 -19.28 -7.48
C ASP A 766 29.72 -18.13 -6.51
N LEU A 767 29.71 -18.39 -5.19
CA LEU A 767 29.96 -17.40 -4.14
C LEU A 767 31.46 -17.09 -3.98
N THR A 768 32.11 -16.58 -5.02
CA THR A 768 33.58 -16.39 -5.08
C THR A 768 34.19 -15.49 -3.98
N GLN A 769 33.38 -14.71 -3.26
CA GLN A 769 33.81 -13.90 -2.10
C GLN A 769 33.77 -14.65 -0.75
N LEU A 770 33.26 -15.88 -0.74
CA LEU A 770 33.02 -16.65 0.48
C LEU A 770 34.35 -17.01 1.15
N GLN A 771 34.46 -16.68 2.43
CA GLN A 771 35.63 -16.95 3.27
C GLN A 771 35.38 -18.06 4.27
N ARG A 772 34.12 -18.27 4.67
CA ARG A 772 33.71 -19.32 5.60
C ARG A 772 32.40 -19.95 5.16
N LEU A 773 32.43 -21.27 4.98
CA LEU A 773 31.27 -22.13 4.77
C LEU A 773 31.19 -23.13 5.93
N ALA A 774 30.14 -23.03 6.75
CA ALA A 774 29.90 -23.92 7.88
C ALA A 774 28.51 -24.55 7.80
N LEU A 775 28.46 -25.85 7.52
CA LEU A 775 27.25 -26.66 7.36
C LEU A 775 27.20 -27.86 8.34
N ASN A 776 28.06 -27.84 9.36
CA ASN A 776 28.25 -28.95 10.30
C ASN A 776 27.03 -29.28 11.16
N PHE A 777 26.89 -30.54 11.56
CA PHE A 777 25.79 -31.05 12.39
C PHE A 777 24.42 -30.73 11.78
N ASN A 778 24.17 -31.29 10.61
CA ASN A 778 22.89 -31.33 9.90
C ASN A 778 22.63 -32.78 9.43
N SER A 779 21.59 -32.99 8.62
CA SER A 779 21.29 -34.27 7.95
C SER A 779 21.57 -34.21 6.45
N LEU A 780 22.57 -33.43 6.01
CA LEU A 780 22.91 -33.29 4.59
C LEU A 780 23.46 -34.61 4.04
N SER A 781 23.08 -34.94 2.80
CA SER A 781 23.43 -36.17 2.09
C SER A 781 24.02 -35.86 0.71
N GLY A 782 24.26 -36.90 -0.11
CA GLY A 782 24.89 -36.75 -1.43
C GLY A 782 26.41 -36.59 -1.36
N GLU A 783 27.03 -36.23 -2.49
CA GLU A 783 28.47 -35.98 -2.59
C GLU A 783 28.83 -34.53 -2.22
N ILE A 784 30.10 -34.27 -1.90
CA ILE A 784 30.61 -32.89 -1.81
C ILE A 784 30.71 -32.34 -3.24
N PRO A 785 30.04 -31.23 -3.60
CA PRO A 785 30.09 -30.71 -4.97
C PRO A 785 31.50 -30.25 -5.34
N PRO A 786 32.04 -30.66 -6.51
CA PRO A 786 33.34 -30.19 -6.98
C PRO A 786 33.38 -28.67 -7.21
N GLU A 787 32.23 -28.05 -7.48
CA GLU A 787 32.08 -26.60 -7.67
C GLU A 787 32.51 -25.79 -6.44
N LEU A 788 32.54 -26.38 -5.24
CA LEU A 788 33.09 -25.73 -4.05
C LEU A 788 34.60 -25.40 -4.20
N GLY A 789 35.31 -26.05 -5.14
CA GLY A 789 36.68 -25.71 -5.53
C GLY A 789 36.82 -24.33 -6.19
N ASN A 790 35.74 -23.72 -6.67
CA ASN A 790 35.76 -22.37 -7.26
C ASN A 790 35.86 -21.24 -6.22
N LEU A 791 35.71 -21.53 -4.93
CA LEU A 791 35.65 -20.56 -3.84
C LEU A 791 37.04 -20.02 -3.47
N SER A 792 37.68 -19.28 -4.38
CA SER A 792 39.09 -18.85 -4.26
C SER A 792 39.46 -18.06 -2.98
N GLN A 793 38.49 -17.47 -2.27
CA GLN A 793 38.68 -16.75 -1.01
C GLN A 793 38.43 -17.60 0.25
N LEU A 794 38.04 -18.87 0.08
CA LEU A 794 37.61 -19.73 1.18
C LEU A 794 38.78 -20.04 2.11
N ARG A 795 38.57 -19.79 3.40
CA ARG A 795 39.53 -20.06 4.48
C ARG A 795 39.10 -21.22 5.35
N GLN A 796 37.78 -21.41 5.51
CA GLN A 796 37.22 -22.43 6.38
C GLN A 796 36.09 -23.16 5.67
N LEU A 797 36.25 -24.48 5.51
CA LEU A 797 35.22 -25.41 5.05
C LEU A 797 34.93 -26.41 6.17
N VAL A 798 33.71 -26.36 6.70
CA VAL A 798 33.30 -27.11 7.90
C VAL A 798 32.03 -27.90 7.60
N LEU A 799 32.17 -29.20 7.34
CA LEU A 799 31.09 -30.12 6.92
C LEU A 799 30.88 -31.29 7.90
N ILE A 800 31.44 -31.18 9.11
CA ILE A 800 31.44 -32.19 10.17
C ILE A 800 30.03 -32.72 10.47
N GLY A 801 29.88 -34.02 10.74
CA GLY A 801 28.67 -34.55 11.38
C GLY A 801 27.45 -34.44 10.47
N ASN A 802 27.58 -34.91 9.24
CA ASN A 802 26.51 -35.03 8.25
C ASN A 802 26.44 -36.47 7.73
N SER A 803 25.60 -36.73 6.72
CA SER A 803 25.50 -38.01 6.02
C SER A 803 26.10 -37.94 4.61
N LEU A 804 27.16 -37.13 4.42
CA LEU A 804 27.80 -36.96 3.11
C LEU A 804 28.52 -38.26 2.69
N THR A 805 28.43 -38.58 1.40
CA THR A 805 28.96 -39.79 0.78
C THR A 805 29.86 -39.44 -0.42
N GLY A 806 30.29 -40.42 -1.21
CA GLY A 806 31.15 -40.19 -2.37
C GLY A 806 32.60 -39.89 -1.99
N ARG A 807 33.37 -39.37 -2.95
CA ARG A 807 34.79 -39.05 -2.80
C ARG A 807 35.02 -37.61 -2.38
N ILE A 808 36.17 -37.32 -1.76
CA ILE A 808 36.64 -35.94 -1.60
C ILE A 808 36.99 -35.41 -3.01
N PRO A 809 36.38 -34.31 -3.49
CA PRO A 809 36.71 -33.74 -4.80
C PRO A 809 38.15 -33.23 -4.83
N HIS A 810 38.88 -33.53 -5.90
CA HIS A 810 40.26 -33.05 -6.08
C HIS A 810 40.33 -31.52 -6.26
N GLU A 811 39.24 -30.91 -6.75
CA GLU A 811 39.05 -29.47 -6.93
C GLU A 811 39.15 -28.70 -5.60
N LEU A 812 38.92 -29.34 -4.45
CA LEU A 812 39.17 -28.73 -3.14
C LEU A 812 40.66 -28.41 -2.92
N GLY A 813 41.56 -29.08 -3.64
CA GLY A 813 43.00 -28.78 -3.66
C GLY A 813 43.36 -27.47 -4.37
N ASP A 814 42.42 -26.87 -5.13
CA ASP A 814 42.63 -25.63 -5.86
C ASP A 814 42.34 -24.36 -5.02
N LEU A 815 41.98 -24.51 -3.73
CA LEU A 815 41.61 -23.41 -2.84
C LEU A 815 42.84 -22.76 -2.17
N PRO A 816 43.38 -21.64 -2.69
CA PRO A 816 44.71 -21.17 -2.31
C PRO A 816 44.76 -20.56 -0.90
N GLN A 817 43.61 -20.19 -0.33
CA GLN A 817 43.48 -19.53 0.97
C GLN A 817 42.99 -20.47 2.08
N LEU A 818 42.77 -21.76 1.79
CA LEU A 818 42.14 -22.66 2.76
C LEU A 818 43.07 -22.93 3.95
N GLN A 819 42.55 -22.70 5.16
CA GLN A 819 43.25 -22.86 6.43
C GLN A 819 42.67 -24.00 7.26
N THR A 820 41.38 -24.29 7.11
CA THR A 820 40.67 -25.28 7.92
C THR A 820 39.75 -26.10 7.03
N LEU A 821 39.99 -27.41 6.98
CA LEU A 821 39.16 -28.39 6.29
C LEU A 821 38.72 -29.47 7.28
N LEU A 822 37.44 -29.47 7.63
CA LEU A 822 36.86 -30.39 8.61
C LEU A 822 35.75 -31.20 7.95
N LEU A 823 36.01 -32.48 7.71
CA LEU A 823 35.13 -33.43 7.01
C LEU A 823 34.77 -34.67 7.85
N TYR A 824 35.20 -34.71 9.12
CA TYR A 824 35.02 -35.88 9.98
C TYR A 824 33.56 -36.15 10.37
N ASP A 825 33.28 -37.36 10.84
CA ASP A 825 31.92 -37.85 11.16
C ASP A 825 30.97 -37.74 9.93
N ASN A 826 31.37 -38.37 8.83
CA ASN A 826 30.58 -38.50 7.60
C ASN A 826 30.70 -39.95 7.05
N SER A 827 30.18 -40.19 5.85
CA SER A 827 30.28 -41.47 5.13
C SER A 827 31.11 -41.35 3.84
N LEU A 828 32.13 -40.47 3.83
CA LEU A 828 33.00 -40.26 2.68
C LEU A 828 33.84 -41.51 2.39
N SER A 829 34.14 -41.75 1.11
CA SER A 829 34.76 -42.96 0.58
C SER A 829 35.81 -42.64 -0.48
N GLY A 830 36.55 -43.64 -0.96
CA GLY A 830 37.64 -43.43 -1.91
C GLY A 830 38.92 -42.88 -1.26
N GLU A 831 39.89 -42.50 -2.09
CA GLU A 831 41.22 -42.08 -1.64
C GLU A 831 41.28 -40.58 -1.30
N ILE A 832 42.28 -40.19 -0.51
CA ILE A 832 42.60 -38.76 -0.31
C ILE A 832 43.22 -38.23 -1.62
N PRO A 833 42.66 -37.19 -2.26
CA PRO A 833 43.25 -36.60 -3.46
C PRO A 833 44.66 -36.03 -3.17
N PRO A 834 45.70 -36.39 -3.95
CA PRO A 834 47.03 -35.80 -3.82
C PRO A 834 47.04 -34.27 -3.95
N GLU A 835 46.07 -33.71 -4.68
CA GLU A 835 45.86 -32.27 -4.89
C GLU A 835 45.64 -31.51 -3.57
N LEU A 836 45.15 -32.15 -2.51
CA LEU A 836 45.06 -31.52 -1.19
C LEU A 836 46.44 -31.08 -0.65
N GLY A 837 47.54 -31.67 -1.14
CA GLY A 837 48.89 -31.22 -0.85
C GLY A 837 49.26 -29.85 -1.44
N ASN A 838 48.44 -29.28 -2.32
CA ASN A 838 48.62 -27.92 -2.87
C ASN A 838 48.14 -26.82 -1.89
N LEU A 839 47.40 -27.18 -0.84
CA LEU A 839 46.81 -26.26 0.14
C LEU A 839 47.85 -25.72 1.13
N THR A 840 48.85 -25.01 0.66
CA THR A 840 50.02 -24.59 1.46
C THR A 840 49.70 -23.70 2.68
N GLN A 841 48.49 -23.14 2.77
CA GLN A 841 47.99 -22.35 3.91
C GLN A 841 47.24 -23.20 4.97
N LEU A 842 47.05 -24.50 4.71
CA LEU A 842 46.23 -25.38 5.55
C LEU A 842 46.89 -25.61 6.91
N GLN A 843 46.10 -25.38 7.97
CA GLN A 843 46.51 -25.53 9.36
C GLN A 843 45.82 -26.72 10.02
N VAL A 844 44.59 -27.03 9.60
CA VAL A 844 43.77 -28.09 10.21
C VAL A 844 43.16 -28.94 9.10
N LEU A 845 43.47 -30.24 9.13
CA LEU A 845 42.89 -31.27 8.27
C LEU A 845 42.36 -32.41 9.14
N GLU A 846 41.04 -32.53 9.22
CA GLU A 846 40.39 -33.57 10.01
C GLU A 846 39.43 -34.39 9.12
N LEU A 847 39.80 -35.66 8.90
CA LEU A 847 39.13 -36.61 8.01
C LEU A 847 38.66 -37.88 8.76
N ASN A 848 38.81 -37.93 10.09
CA ASN A 848 38.51 -39.11 10.89
C ASN A 848 37.02 -39.52 10.83
N HIS A 849 36.70 -40.74 11.27
CA HIS A 849 35.34 -41.29 11.25
C HIS A 849 34.65 -41.15 9.88
N ASN A 850 35.27 -41.75 8.86
CA ASN A 850 34.75 -41.86 7.50
C ASN A 850 35.05 -43.28 6.97
N SER A 851 34.75 -43.53 5.70
CA SER A 851 35.07 -44.78 4.99
C SER A 851 36.15 -44.59 3.93
N LEU A 852 37.10 -43.65 4.14
CA LEU A 852 38.17 -43.35 3.18
C LEU A 852 39.17 -44.52 3.12
N THR A 853 39.70 -44.78 1.94
CA THR A 853 40.56 -45.93 1.61
C THR A 853 41.89 -45.49 1.00
N GLY A 854 42.78 -46.44 0.69
CA GLY A 854 44.04 -46.19 0.00
C GLY A 854 45.17 -45.75 0.94
N GLU A 855 46.30 -45.40 0.34
CA GLU A 855 47.48 -44.91 1.05
C GLU A 855 47.39 -43.40 1.32
N ILE A 856 48.15 -42.92 2.31
CA ILE A 856 48.25 -41.48 2.59
C ILE A 856 49.14 -40.82 1.53
N PRO A 857 48.67 -39.82 0.75
CA PRO A 857 49.45 -39.21 -0.32
C PRO A 857 50.73 -38.54 0.18
N THR A 858 51.82 -38.72 -0.56
CA THR A 858 53.12 -38.12 -0.21
C THR A 858 53.08 -36.59 -0.24
N GLU A 859 52.19 -36.03 -1.05
CA GLU A 859 51.96 -34.61 -1.28
C GLU A 859 51.52 -33.89 -0.01
N LEU A 860 50.86 -34.57 0.94
CA LEU A 860 50.49 -33.97 2.23
C LEU A 860 51.69 -33.48 3.04
N GLY A 861 52.89 -34.02 2.77
CA GLY A 861 54.14 -33.52 3.36
C GLY A 861 54.47 -32.07 2.99
N LYS A 862 53.89 -31.52 1.91
CA LYS A 862 54.10 -30.12 1.48
C LYS A 862 53.39 -29.09 2.38
N LEU A 863 52.47 -29.52 3.25
CA LEU A 863 51.60 -28.66 4.06
C LEU A 863 52.33 -28.07 5.28
N SER A 864 53.36 -27.26 5.05
CA SER A 864 54.26 -26.73 6.10
C SER A 864 53.58 -25.94 7.24
N HIS A 865 52.35 -25.46 7.07
CA HIS A 865 51.57 -24.77 8.11
C HIS A 865 50.66 -25.70 8.93
N LEU A 866 50.65 -27.01 8.64
CA LEU A 866 49.73 -27.95 9.26
C LEU A 866 50.05 -28.14 10.75
N ILE A 867 49.02 -27.93 11.58
CA ILE A 867 49.05 -28.04 13.04
C ILE A 867 48.31 -29.30 13.49
N ARG A 868 47.22 -29.66 12.81
CA ARG A 868 46.38 -30.82 13.14
C ARG A 868 46.13 -31.69 11.92
N LEU A 869 46.39 -32.99 12.07
CA LEU A 869 46.09 -34.02 11.08
C LEU A 869 45.41 -35.22 11.76
N TYR A 870 44.11 -35.39 11.53
CA TYR A 870 43.34 -36.54 12.03
C TYR A 870 42.84 -37.40 10.88
N LEU A 871 43.27 -38.67 10.90
CA LEU A 871 43.05 -39.69 9.87
C LEU A 871 42.48 -40.99 10.44
N HIS A 872 42.40 -41.13 11.77
CA HIS A 872 41.92 -42.35 12.42
C HIS A 872 40.46 -42.70 12.07
N ASP A 873 40.04 -43.93 12.36
CA ASP A 873 38.69 -44.41 12.08
C ASP A 873 38.28 -44.23 10.62
N ASN A 874 39.15 -44.72 9.73
CA ASN A 874 38.96 -44.88 8.29
C ASN A 874 39.45 -46.27 7.85
N ALA A 875 39.34 -46.57 6.55
CA ALA A 875 39.84 -47.79 5.93
C ALA A 875 41.19 -47.57 5.20
N PHE A 876 42.00 -46.62 5.67
CA PHE A 876 43.35 -46.40 5.12
C PHE A 876 44.25 -47.62 5.32
N THR A 877 45.11 -47.84 4.32
CA THR A 877 46.09 -48.94 4.28
C THR A 877 47.51 -48.39 4.09
N GLY A 878 48.49 -49.27 4.21
CA GLY A 878 49.89 -48.92 3.97
C GLY A 878 50.53 -48.18 5.15
N ARG A 879 51.52 -47.34 4.84
CA ARG A 879 52.37 -46.69 5.85
C ARG A 879 52.28 -45.18 5.74
N LEU A 880 52.46 -44.49 6.87
CA LEU A 880 52.64 -43.04 6.82
C LEU A 880 53.87 -42.68 5.96
N PRO A 881 53.74 -41.83 4.93
CA PRO A 881 54.85 -41.53 4.04
C PRO A 881 55.90 -40.66 4.74
N ARG A 882 57.18 -40.91 4.44
CA ARG A 882 58.32 -40.14 4.98
C ARG A 882 58.24 -38.64 4.70
N SER A 883 57.53 -38.24 3.65
CA SER A 883 57.31 -36.82 3.35
C SER A 883 56.61 -36.07 4.49
N LEU A 884 55.83 -36.74 5.35
CA LEU A 884 55.21 -36.11 6.52
C LEU A 884 56.25 -35.57 7.53
N MET A 885 57.48 -36.09 7.52
CA MET A 885 58.57 -35.54 8.34
C MET A 885 58.90 -34.07 8.04
N GLN A 886 58.45 -33.55 6.90
CA GLN A 886 58.58 -32.13 6.53
C GLN A 886 57.60 -31.23 7.30
N LEU A 887 56.60 -31.80 7.97
CA LEU A 887 55.61 -31.07 8.76
C LEU A 887 56.17 -30.72 10.14
N THR A 888 56.89 -29.59 10.23
CA THR A 888 57.57 -29.17 11.46
C THR A 888 56.66 -28.50 12.49
N ASN A 889 55.48 -28.02 12.07
CA ASN A 889 54.52 -27.33 12.94
C ASN A 889 53.42 -28.26 13.50
N LEU A 890 53.49 -29.55 13.16
CA LEU A 890 52.45 -30.52 13.51
C LEU A 890 52.43 -30.74 15.03
N SER A 891 51.30 -30.41 15.65
CA SER A 891 51.10 -30.52 17.09
C SER A 891 50.18 -31.68 17.46
N TYR A 892 49.28 -32.05 16.55
CA TYR A 892 48.29 -33.11 16.72
C TYR A 892 48.32 -34.04 15.51
N LEU A 893 48.57 -35.33 15.75
CA LEU A 893 48.56 -36.36 14.72
C LEU A 893 47.83 -37.60 15.23
N SER A 894 46.67 -37.90 14.65
CA SER A 894 45.96 -39.14 14.95
C SER A 894 45.78 -39.93 13.67
N PHE A 895 46.25 -41.17 13.63
CA PHE A 895 46.18 -42.03 12.46
C PHE A 895 45.87 -43.46 12.90
N GLY A 896 45.20 -44.20 12.03
CA GLY A 896 44.76 -45.55 12.32
C GLY A 896 43.65 -45.94 11.36
N GLY A 897 43.57 -47.23 11.05
CA GLY A 897 42.60 -47.78 10.12
C GLY A 897 42.74 -49.29 10.12
N GLN A 898 42.25 -49.97 9.08
CA GLN A 898 42.38 -51.42 9.01
C GLN A 898 43.86 -51.87 9.00
N ASP A 899 44.74 -51.17 8.28
CA ASP A 899 46.16 -51.53 8.16
C ASP A 899 47.14 -50.32 8.13
N LEU A 900 46.67 -49.08 8.37
CA LEU A 900 47.55 -47.90 8.38
C LEU A 900 48.42 -47.85 9.63
N CYS A 901 49.75 -47.77 9.45
CA CYS A 901 50.71 -47.74 10.55
C CYS A 901 51.91 -46.79 10.32
N ALA A 902 52.60 -46.41 11.39
CA ALA A 902 53.82 -45.60 11.33
C ALA A 902 55.06 -46.47 11.05
N PRO A 903 55.95 -46.08 10.09
CA PRO A 903 57.22 -46.75 9.83
C PRO A 903 58.10 -46.92 11.08
N GLU A 904 58.78 -48.06 11.24
CA GLU A 904 59.67 -48.35 12.39
C GLU A 904 61.04 -47.65 12.31
N ASP A 905 61.36 -46.90 11.24
CA ASP A 905 62.69 -46.31 11.09
C ASP A 905 62.98 -45.23 12.15
N ASP A 906 64.21 -45.23 12.66
CA ASP A 906 64.62 -44.37 13.78
C ASP A 906 64.37 -42.88 13.52
N ALA A 907 64.55 -42.42 12.27
CA ALA A 907 64.38 -41.00 11.92
C ALA A 907 62.90 -40.61 11.92
N PHE A 908 62.03 -41.46 11.37
CA PHE A 908 60.59 -41.27 11.39
C PHE A 908 60.04 -41.36 12.81
N GLN A 909 60.48 -42.34 13.61
CA GLN A 909 60.09 -42.48 15.00
C GLN A 909 60.56 -41.29 15.86
N ALA A 910 61.76 -40.74 15.60
CA ALA A 910 62.21 -39.52 16.26
C ALA A 910 61.34 -38.31 15.90
N TRP A 911 61.00 -38.12 14.62
CA TRP A 911 60.06 -37.08 14.19
C TRP A 911 58.68 -37.26 14.84
N LEU A 912 58.12 -38.47 14.75
CA LEU A 912 56.82 -38.81 15.35
C LEU A 912 56.82 -38.53 16.86
N ASN A 913 57.90 -38.87 17.57
CA ASN A 913 58.01 -38.64 19.01
C ASN A 913 58.04 -37.15 19.41
N ASN A 914 58.48 -36.26 18.52
CA ASN A 914 58.47 -34.81 18.75
C ASN A 914 57.07 -34.18 18.64
N ILE A 915 56.08 -34.89 18.11
CA ILE A 915 54.69 -34.40 18.05
C ILE A 915 54.06 -34.54 19.45
N PRO A 916 53.59 -33.44 20.07
CA PRO A 916 53.06 -33.44 21.43
C PRO A 916 51.88 -34.39 21.65
N LEU A 917 50.90 -34.36 20.74
CA LEU A 917 49.69 -35.16 20.85
C LEU A 917 49.58 -36.07 19.64
N LYS A 918 49.99 -37.33 19.84
CA LYS A 918 50.00 -38.35 18.80
C LYS A 918 49.26 -39.61 19.21
N SER A 919 48.57 -40.25 18.27
CA SER A 919 47.90 -41.53 18.45
C SER A 919 47.94 -42.33 17.15
N GLY A 920 48.26 -43.62 17.23
CA GLY A 920 48.25 -44.53 16.09
C GLY A 920 49.21 -45.71 16.25
N PRO A 921 49.00 -46.82 15.51
CA PRO A 921 49.83 -48.01 15.63
C PRO A 921 51.17 -47.85 14.90
N THR A 922 52.26 -48.39 15.45
CA THR A 922 53.50 -48.61 14.69
C THR A 922 53.38 -49.89 13.87
N CYS A 923 53.97 -49.91 12.67
CA CYS A 923 53.96 -51.11 11.84
C CYS A 923 54.64 -52.25 12.58
N SER A 924 54.15 -53.49 12.46
CA SER A 924 54.83 -54.67 13.03
C SER A 924 55.08 -55.70 11.93
N GLY A 925 56.34 -56.16 11.79
CA GLY A 925 56.75 -57.21 10.86
C GLY A 925 57.66 -56.79 9.69
N VAL A 926 57.98 -57.76 8.82
CA VAL A 926 58.86 -57.58 7.64
C VAL A 926 58.35 -56.54 6.69
N HIS A 927 59.26 -55.77 6.11
CA HIS A 927 58.91 -54.79 5.10
C HIS A 927 60.04 -54.33 4.21
N PHE A 928 59.73 -54.06 2.94
CA PHE A 928 60.65 -53.41 2.01
C PHE A 928 60.66 -51.90 2.21
N ALA A 929 61.86 -51.31 2.22
CA ALA A 929 62.03 -49.86 2.35
C ALA A 929 61.96 -49.11 1.00
N ASP A 930 62.17 -49.82 -0.11
CA ASP A 930 62.26 -49.30 -1.47
C ASP A 930 61.36 -50.09 -2.42
N SER A 931 60.87 -49.46 -3.49
CA SER A 931 60.14 -50.13 -4.57
C SER A 931 61.09 -50.71 -5.64
N VAL A 932 60.58 -51.59 -6.50
CA VAL A 932 61.32 -52.14 -7.65
C VAL A 932 60.70 -51.61 -8.94
N ALA A 933 61.51 -51.01 -9.81
CA ALA A 933 61.08 -50.62 -11.15
C ALA A 933 60.96 -51.85 -12.07
N ASP A 934 60.13 -51.74 -13.11
CA ASP A 934 60.05 -52.76 -14.16
C ASP A 934 61.42 -53.01 -14.81
N GLN A 935 61.70 -54.27 -15.14
CA GLN A 935 62.99 -54.74 -15.65
C GLN A 935 62.86 -55.21 -17.10
N SER A 936 63.71 -54.68 -17.98
CA SER A 936 63.73 -55.03 -19.41
C SER A 936 65.09 -55.55 -19.83
N PHE A 937 65.16 -56.78 -20.34
CA PHE A 937 66.42 -57.44 -20.73
C PHE A 937 66.46 -57.83 -22.22
N PRO A 938 67.56 -57.56 -22.94
CA PRO A 938 67.70 -57.99 -24.33
C PRO A 938 67.99 -59.50 -24.45
N ARG A 939 67.32 -60.19 -25.38
CA ARG A 939 67.55 -61.61 -25.67
C ARG A 939 68.99 -61.85 -26.13
N ALA A 940 69.58 -62.95 -25.65
CA ALA A 940 70.93 -63.44 -25.99
C ALA A 940 72.08 -62.51 -25.59
N GLN A 941 71.86 -61.61 -24.63
CA GLN A 941 72.92 -60.85 -23.96
C GLN A 941 72.88 -61.09 -22.45
N PRO A 942 74.04 -61.31 -21.79
CA PRO A 942 74.07 -61.50 -20.34
C PRO A 942 73.60 -60.21 -19.66
N ILE A 943 72.71 -60.34 -18.68
CA ILE A 943 72.22 -59.18 -17.93
C ILE A 943 73.27 -58.72 -16.93
N VAL A 944 73.35 -57.40 -16.72
CA VAL A 944 74.04 -56.86 -15.55
C VAL A 944 73.24 -57.29 -14.31
N PRO A 945 73.86 -57.92 -13.30
CA PRO A 945 73.15 -58.35 -12.10
C PRO A 945 72.32 -57.22 -11.47
N VAL A 946 71.04 -57.47 -11.23
CA VAL A 946 70.14 -56.50 -10.59
C VAL A 946 69.89 -56.95 -9.15
N VAL A 947 70.32 -56.16 -8.18
CA VAL A 947 70.05 -56.40 -6.75
C VAL A 947 68.66 -55.87 -6.43
N LEU A 948 67.77 -56.75 -5.94
CA LEU A 948 66.46 -56.37 -5.45
C LEU A 948 66.54 -55.85 -4.00
N PRO A 949 65.65 -54.92 -3.59
CA PRO A 949 65.65 -54.28 -2.28
C PRO A 949 65.68 -55.26 -1.12
N GLU A 950 66.34 -54.87 -0.03
CA GLU A 950 66.31 -55.61 1.22
C GLU A 950 65.06 -55.23 2.02
N ALA A 951 64.44 -56.22 2.66
CA ALA A 951 63.40 -55.99 3.65
C ALA A 951 63.99 -55.89 5.06
N ALA A 952 63.49 -54.97 5.86
CA ALA A 952 63.74 -54.87 7.29
C ALA A 952 62.71 -55.72 8.06
N GLY A 953 63.14 -56.44 9.09
CA GLY A 953 62.29 -57.37 9.85
C GLY A 953 63.11 -58.29 10.76
N VAL A 954 62.45 -59.25 11.41
CA VAL A 954 63.12 -60.18 12.34
C VAL A 954 63.93 -61.22 11.56
N SER A 955 65.25 -61.16 11.66
CA SER A 955 66.14 -62.11 10.95
C SER A 955 65.97 -63.57 11.43
N PRO A 956 66.12 -64.58 10.55
CA PRO A 956 66.39 -64.48 9.11
C PRO A 956 65.15 -64.10 8.28
N ILE A 957 65.36 -63.36 7.19
CA ILE A 957 64.31 -62.97 6.22
C ILE A 957 64.49 -63.77 4.93
N ASP A 958 63.42 -64.41 4.50
CA ASP A 958 63.37 -65.30 3.35
C ASP A 958 62.76 -64.60 2.12
N TYR A 959 63.45 -64.63 0.98
CA TYR A 959 63.06 -63.89 -0.22
C TYR A 959 62.63 -64.84 -1.36
N THR A 960 61.47 -64.59 -1.95
CA THR A 960 60.90 -65.40 -3.03
C THR A 960 60.48 -64.52 -4.19
N LEU A 961 60.57 -65.03 -5.42
CA LEU A 961 60.13 -64.34 -6.64
C LEU A 961 59.22 -65.27 -7.44
N THR A 962 57.99 -64.84 -7.73
CA THR A 962 56.98 -65.63 -8.46
C THR A 962 56.33 -64.79 -9.56
N PRO A 963 55.90 -65.35 -10.71
CA PRO A 963 56.01 -66.75 -11.14
C PRO A 963 57.45 -67.15 -11.53
N ALA A 964 57.65 -68.31 -12.19
CA ALA A 964 58.99 -68.73 -12.64
C ALA A 964 59.59 -67.72 -13.63
N LEU A 965 60.90 -67.47 -13.51
CA LEU A 965 61.62 -66.54 -14.40
C LEU A 965 61.72 -67.06 -15.84
N PRO A 966 61.84 -66.17 -16.85
CA PRO A 966 62.07 -66.55 -18.24
C PRO A 966 63.32 -67.42 -18.39
N THR A 967 63.31 -68.36 -19.33
CA THR A 967 64.42 -69.30 -19.55
C THR A 967 65.75 -68.58 -19.78
N GLY A 968 66.70 -68.83 -18.88
CA GLY A 968 68.03 -68.22 -18.90
C GLY A 968 68.26 -67.13 -17.84
N LEU A 969 67.21 -66.68 -17.14
CA LEU A 969 67.31 -65.84 -15.95
C LEU A 969 67.20 -66.68 -14.67
N ALA A 970 67.89 -66.25 -13.61
CA ALA A 970 67.88 -66.88 -12.29
C ALA A 970 67.82 -65.81 -11.19
N PHE A 971 67.14 -66.14 -10.10
CA PHE A 971 67.10 -65.32 -8.89
C PHE A 971 67.93 -65.99 -7.79
N ASP A 972 68.99 -65.33 -7.35
CA ASP A 972 69.76 -65.73 -6.18
C ASP A 972 69.11 -65.14 -4.93
N GLN A 973 68.47 -66.00 -4.16
CA GLN A 973 67.75 -65.65 -2.93
C GLN A 973 68.67 -65.16 -1.81
N ALA A 974 69.91 -65.64 -1.72
CA ALA A 974 70.82 -65.24 -0.64
C ALA A 974 71.38 -63.83 -0.85
N ASN A 975 71.63 -63.46 -2.12
CA ASN A 975 72.16 -62.15 -2.49
C ASN A 975 71.09 -61.18 -3.04
N ARG A 976 69.84 -61.64 -3.16
CA ARG A 976 68.69 -60.91 -3.74
C ARG A 976 68.95 -60.44 -5.17
N THR A 977 69.74 -61.17 -5.96
CA THR A 977 70.16 -60.72 -7.29
C THR A 977 69.52 -61.50 -8.43
N LEU A 978 68.96 -60.78 -9.40
CA LEU A 978 68.61 -61.31 -10.71
C LEU A 978 69.87 -61.37 -11.58
N THR A 979 70.14 -62.54 -12.16
CA THR A 979 71.29 -62.78 -13.06
C THR A 979 70.90 -63.67 -14.23
N GLY A 980 71.75 -63.78 -15.25
CA GLY A 980 71.61 -64.79 -16.30
C GLY A 980 71.73 -64.26 -17.73
N LEU A 981 71.44 -65.14 -18.69
CA LEU A 981 71.45 -64.91 -20.13
C LEU A 981 70.06 -65.30 -20.69
N PRO A 982 69.10 -64.37 -20.79
CA PRO A 982 67.75 -64.67 -21.26
C PRO A 982 67.78 -65.15 -22.72
N THR A 983 67.14 -66.30 -22.99
CA THR A 983 67.20 -66.96 -24.31
C THR A 983 65.89 -66.91 -25.10
N VAL A 984 64.79 -66.53 -24.44
CA VAL A 984 63.43 -66.52 -24.99
C VAL A 984 62.81 -65.15 -24.78
N VAL A 985 62.20 -64.58 -25.83
CA VAL A 985 61.45 -63.31 -25.75
C VAL A 985 60.19 -63.54 -24.92
N THR A 986 59.95 -62.68 -23.93
CA THR A 986 58.75 -62.71 -23.08
C THR A 986 58.17 -61.31 -22.96
N PRO A 987 56.83 -61.15 -23.02
CA PRO A 987 56.20 -59.86 -22.76
C PRO A 987 56.42 -59.43 -21.30
N ALA A 988 56.21 -58.15 -21.01
CA ALA A 988 56.20 -57.62 -19.64
C ALA A 988 55.23 -58.43 -18.77
N THR A 989 55.80 -59.32 -17.96
CA THR A 989 55.06 -60.25 -17.11
C THR A 989 55.20 -59.78 -15.67
N PRO A 990 54.11 -59.64 -14.89
CA PRO A 990 54.19 -59.20 -13.51
C PRO A 990 54.81 -60.28 -12.63
N TYR A 991 55.73 -59.88 -11.77
CA TYR A 991 56.38 -60.69 -10.75
C TYR A 991 56.12 -60.10 -9.36
N THR A 992 55.94 -60.99 -8.39
CA THR A 992 55.83 -60.67 -6.96
C THR A 992 57.11 -61.09 -6.26
N TYR A 993 57.83 -60.12 -5.72
CA TYR A 993 59.02 -60.30 -4.90
C TYR A 993 58.64 -60.22 -3.43
N LYS A 994 58.62 -61.36 -2.73
CA LYS A 994 58.08 -61.50 -1.38
C LYS A 994 59.17 -61.80 -0.36
N ALA A 995 59.22 -61.03 0.73
CA ALA A 995 60.03 -61.27 1.91
C ALA A 995 59.19 -61.88 3.05
N LYS A 996 59.80 -62.76 3.86
CA LYS A 996 59.17 -63.40 5.02
C LYS A 996 60.13 -63.50 6.21
N ASP A 997 59.79 -62.99 7.40
CA ASP A 997 60.66 -63.12 8.58
C ASP A 997 60.48 -64.45 9.31
N ALA A 998 61.35 -64.65 10.30
CA ALA A 998 61.28 -65.71 11.30
C ALA A 998 59.94 -65.79 12.06
N ASN A 999 59.20 -64.68 12.19
CA ASN A 999 57.90 -64.64 12.85
C ASN A 999 56.75 -65.00 11.90
N GLY A 1000 57.05 -65.23 10.63
CA GLY A 1000 56.07 -65.57 9.60
C GLY A 1000 55.36 -64.37 8.99
N SER A 1001 55.72 -63.14 9.37
CA SER A 1001 55.26 -61.91 8.73
C SER A 1001 55.84 -61.80 7.33
N THR A 1002 55.07 -61.28 6.39
CA THR A 1002 55.49 -61.20 4.98
C THR A 1002 55.15 -59.86 4.37
N ASP A 1003 56.03 -59.35 3.52
CA ASP A 1003 55.79 -58.19 2.66
C ASP A 1003 56.18 -58.52 1.21
N SER A 1004 55.66 -57.79 0.23
CA SER A 1004 55.92 -58.06 -1.17
C SER A 1004 55.91 -56.82 -2.06
N LEU A 1005 56.87 -56.75 -2.98
CA LEU A 1005 56.92 -55.78 -4.07
C LEU A 1005 56.42 -56.42 -5.36
N SER A 1006 55.81 -55.62 -6.24
CA SER A 1006 55.40 -56.05 -7.58
C SER A 1006 56.10 -55.22 -8.64
N PHE A 1007 56.61 -55.87 -9.68
CA PHE A 1007 57.22 -55.26 -10.86
C PHE A 1007 57.14 -56.21 -12.04
N SER A 1008 57.29 -55.71 -13.26
CA SER A 1008 57.25 -56.53 -14.48
C SER A 1008 58.64 -56.87 -14.98
N ILE A 1009 58.83 -58.07 -15.54
CA ILE A 1009 60.03 -58.44 -16.27
C ILE A 1009 59.66 -58.72 -17.73
N GLU A 1010 60.33 -58.04 -18.66
CA GLU A 1010 60.25 -58.34 -20.10
C GLU A 1010 61.61 -58.76 -20.67
N VAL A 1011 61.58 -59.68 -21.65
CA VAL A 1011 62.75 -60.00 -22.48
C VAL A 1011 62.44 -59.62 -23.91
N TYR A 1012 63.12 -58.62 -24.45
CA TYR A 1012 62.87 -58.09 -25.80
C TYR A 1012 63.94 -58.52 -26.82
N SER A 1013 63.62 -58.46 -28.11
CA SER A 1013 64.59 -58.70 -29.20
C SER A 1013 65.15 -57.37 -29.71
N PRO A 1014 66.47 -57.13 -29.73
CA PRO A 1014 67.02 -55.87 -30.21
C PRO A 1014 66.84 -55.73 -31.74
N VAL A 1015 66.31 -54.59 -32.21
CA VAL A 1015 66.16 -54.24 -33.64
C VAL A 1015 67.11 -53.09 -33.98
N SER A 1016 67.83 -53.19 -35.10
CA SER A 1016 68.73 -52.14 -35.62
C SER A 1016 67.98 -50.89 -36.04
N ALA A 1017 68.39 -49.74 -35.50
CA ALA A 1017 67.79 -48.43 -35.78
C ALA A 1017 68.36 -47.79 -37.04
N GLU A 1018 67.52 -47.46 -38.02
CA GLU A 1018 67.76 -46.36 -38.95
C GLU A 1018 66.42 -45.71 -39.39
N ARG A 1019 66.27 -44.42 -39.03
CA ARG A 1019 65.53 -43.35 -39.72
C ARG A 1019 64.13 -43.65 -40.30
N GLU A 1020 63.11 -43.52 -39.46
CA GLU A 1020 61.73 -43.19 -39.90
C GLU A 1020 61.14 -42.12 -38.99
N SER A 1021 61.48 -40.85 -39.24
CA SER A 1021 60.79 -39.73 -38.58
C SER A 1021 60.30 -38.75 -39.63
N LEU A 1022 59.02 -38.38 -39.55
CA LEU A 1022 58.48 -37.22 -40.25
C LEU A 1022 59.24 -35.96 -39.81
N PRO A 1023 59.36 -34.92 -40.66
CA PRO A 1023 59.88 -33.64 -40.19
C PRO A 1023 59.07 -33.15 -38.99
N GLU A 1024 59.79 -32.74 -37.94
CA GLU A 1024 59.25 -32.49 -36.59
C GLU A 1024 58.25 -31.31 -36.56
N VAL A 1025 58.17 -30.51 -37.64
CA VAL A 1025 57.44 -29.24 -37.66
C VAL A 1025 56.67 -29.06 -38.97
N PHE A 1026 55.34 -28.90 -38.86
CA PHE A 1026 54.46 -28.41 -39.94
C PHE A 1026 54.13 -26.92 -39.73
N ALA A 1027 53.67 -26.25 -40.80
CA ALA A 1027 53.32 -24.84 -40.79
C ALA A 1027 51.80 -24.64 -40.91
N LEU A 1028 51.30 -23.60 -40.26
CA LEU A 1028 49.90 -23.22 -40.26
C LEU A 1028 49.71 -21.99 -41.13
N HIS A 1029 48.81 -22.05 -42.11
CA HIS A 1029 48.66 -21.00 -43.12
C HIS A 1029 47.21 -20.46 -43.15
N GLY A 1030 47.09 -19.13 -43.09
CA GLY A 1030 45.83 -18.40 -42.95
C GLY A 1030 45.65 -17.87 -41.53
N ASN A 1031 45.39 -16.56 -41.40
CA ASN A 1031 45.27 -15.88 -40.11
C ASN A 1031 44.24 -16.59 -39.21
N PHE A 1032 44.73 -17.14 -38.11
CA PHE A 1032 43.96 -17.87 -37.10
C PHE A 1032 42.93 -16.98 -36.39
N PRO A 1033 41.85 -17.61 -35.89
CA PRO A 1033 40.46 -17.34 -36.20
C PRO A 1033 40.04 -15.98 -35.66
N ASN A 1034 39.46 -15.20 -36.56
CA ASN A 1034 38.69 -14.04 -36.17
C ASN A 1034 37.23 -14.27 -36.61
N PRO A 1035 36.26 -13.49 -36.12
CA PRO A 1035 34.84 -13.73 -36.36
C PRO A 1035 34.40 -13.73 -37.84
N PHE A 1036 35.31 -13.47 -38.79
CA PHE A 1036 35.04 -13.47 -40.23
C PHE A 1036 35.67 -14.67 -40.99
N ARG A 1037 36.48 -15.54 -40.35
CA ARG A 1037 37.02 -16.76 -41.00
C ARG A 1037 37.40 -17.87 -40.01
N HIS A 1038 36.66 -18.99 -40.05
CA HIS A 1038 36.79 -20.12 -39.12
C HIS A 1038 37.62 -21.31 -39.65
N THR A 1039 38.27 -21.17 -40.81
CA THR A 1039 39.02 -22.27 -41.44
C THR A 1039 40.51 -21.96 -41.54
N THR A 1040 41.34 -22.97 -41.32
CA THR A 1040 42.80 -22.89 -41.38
C THR A 1040 43.42 -24.11 -42.08
N GLN A 1041 44.63 -23.97 -42.62
CA GLN A 1041 45.33 -25.04 -43.32
C GLN A 1041 46.59 -25.48 -42.58
N VAL A 1042 46.73 -26.80 -42.40
CA VAL A 1042 47.95 -27.44 -41.89
C VAL A 1042 48.78 -27.91 -43.07
N LEU A 1043 49.93 -27.27 -43.31
CA LEU A 1043 50.89 -27.60 -44.37
C LEU A 1043 52.02 -28.47 -43.83
N MET A 1044 52.20 -29.65 -44.43
CA MET A 1044 53.21 -30.63 -44.02
C MET A 1044 53.94 -31.24 -45.23
N ASP A 1045 55.21 -31.59 -45.06
CA ASP A 1045 55.99 -32.29 -46.08
C ASP A 1045 55.91 -33.80 -45.85
N LEU A 1046 55.47 -34.55 -46.86
CA LEU A 1046 55.31 -36.00 -46.78
C LEU A 1046 56.41 -36.70 -47.58
N PRO A 1047 57.30 -37.48 -46.91
CA PRO A 1047 58.38 -38.21 -47.59
C PRO A 1047 57.89 -39.38 -48.45
N TRP A 1048 56.68 -39.90 -48.20
CA TRP A 1048 56.01 -40.92 -49.01
C TRP A 1048 54.49 -40.70 -49.02
N SER A 1049 53.79 -41.33 -49.96
CA SER A 1049 52.32 -41.27 -50.02
C SER A 1049 51.73 -42.08 -48.87
N THR A 1050 50.90 -41.47 -48.03
CA THR A 1050 50.34 -42.11 -46.84
C THR A 1050 48.98 -41.51 -46.48
N ARG A 1051 48.24 -42.27 -45.69
CA ARG A 1051 47.10 -41.80 -44.92
C ARG A 1051 47.56 -40.89 -43.79
N VAL A 1052 46.88 -39.77 -43.61
CA VAL A 1052 47.18 -38.75 -42.59
C VAL A 1052 45.92 -38.41 -41.80
N THR A 1053 46.05 -38.28 -40.48
CA THR A 1053 45.06 -37.65 -39.59
C THR A 1053 45.69 -36.53 -38.77
N VAL A 1054 44.92 -35.50 -38.45
CA VAL A 1054 45.35 -34.38 -37.60
C VAL A 1054 44.48 -34.32 -36.36
N GLU A 1055 45.10 -34.26 -35.19
CA GLU A 1055 44.45 -34.06 -33.90
C GLU A 1055 44.77 -32.67 -33.34
N VAL A 1056 43.79 -32.04 -32.72
CA VAL A 1056 43.89 -30.80 -31.96
C VAL A 1056 43.64 -31.16 -30.50
N ILE A 1057 44.55 -30.72 -29.64
CA ILE A 1057 44.60 -31.05 -28.22
C ILE A 1057 44.69 -29.72 -27.47
N ASP A 1058 43.93 -29.53 -26.41
CA ASP A 1058 44.05 -28.34 -25.58
C ASP A 1058 45.29 -28.40 -24.66
N VAL A 1059 45.55 -27.31 -23.93
CA VAL A 1059 46.74 -27.19 -23.06
C VAL A 1059 46.77 -28.18 -21.88
N ILE A 1060 45.63 -28.76 -21.51
CA ILE A 1060 45.55 -29.79 -20.45
C ILE A 1060 45.64 -31.21 -21.01
N GLY A 1061 45.84 -31.37 -22.34
CA GLY A 1061 46.09 -32.65 -22.97
C GLY A 1061 44.84 -33.39 -23.48
N ARG A 1062 43.66 -32.77 -23.41
CA ARG A 1062 42.41 -33.37 -23.90
C ARG A 1062 42.28 -33.17 -25.42
N ARG A 1063 41.95 -34.24 -26.14
CA ARG A 1063 41.71 -34.17 -27.59
C ARG A 1063 40.36 -33.48 -27.85
N VAL A 1064 40.40 -32.34 -28.54
CA VAL A 1064 39.22 -31.50 -28.80
C VAL A 1064 38.73 -31.61 -30.24
N LEU A 1065 39.57 -32.01 -31.19
CA LEU A 1065 39.17 -32.25 -32.58
C LEU A 1065 40.11 -33.25 -33.27
N THR A 1066 39.57 -34.18 -34.06
CA THR A 1066 40.36 -35.13 -34.88
C THR A 1066 39.80 -35.17 -36.29
N THR A 1067 40.65 -35.03 -37.31
CA THR A 1067 40.22 -35.12 -38.71
C THR A 1067 39.99 -36.56 -39.13
N PRO A 1068 39.10 -36.80 -40.11
CA PRO A 1068 39.09 -38.05 -40.85
C PRO A 1068 40.46 -38.34 -41.47
N SER A 1069 40.74 -39.63 -41.67
CA SER A 1069 41.93 -40.09 -42.39
C SER A 1069 41.88 -39.70 -43.87
N ILE A 1070 42.90 -38.99 -44.35
CA ILE A 1070 42.99 -38.53 -45.74
C ILE A 1070 44.25 -39.13 -46.37
N ASP A 1071 44.11 -39.76 -47.54
CA ASP A 1071 45.24 -40.29 -48.30
C ASP A 1071 45.91 -39.16 -49.10
N LEU A 1072 47.15 -38.83 -48.74
CA LEU A 1072 47.94 -37.76 -49.35
C LEU A 1072 49.17 -38.36 -50.05
N THR A 1073 49.48 -37.83 -51.24
CA THR A 1073 50.65 -38.27 -52.01
C THR A 1073 51.94 -37.63 -51.49
N ALA A 1074 53.07 -38.33 -51.65
CA ALA A 1074 54.39 -37.82 -51.33
C ALA A 1074 54.63 -36.45 -51.99
N GLY A 1075 55.29 -35.54 -51.28
CA GLY A 1075 55.63 -34.22 -51.79
C GLY A 1075 55.66 -33.13 -50.73
N TRP A 1076 56.14 -31.96 -51.15
CA TRP A 1076 56.30 -30.76 -50.32
C TRP A 1076 54.97 -30.01 -50.19
N GLN A 1077 54.69 -29.44 -49.01
CA GLN A 1077 53.51 -28.62 -48.66
C GLN A 1077 52.14 -29.26 -48.96
N ARG A 1078 51.91 -30.49 -48.50
CA ARG A 1078 50.57 -31.09 -48.51
C ARG A 1078 49.70 -30.47 -47.43
N SER A 1079 48.45 -30.13 -47.78
CA SER A 1079 47.55 -29.38 -46.90
C SER A 1079 46.38 -30.22 -46.40
N VAL A 1080 46.07 -30.11 -45.10
CA VAL A 1080 44.79 -30.53 -44.53
C VAL A 1080 44.05 -29.29 -44.03
N ASN A 1081 42.79 -29.10 -44.47
CA ASN A 1081 41.94 -27.99 -44.04
C ASN A 1081 41.23 -28.37 -42.74
N LEU A 1082 41.24 -27.47 -41.76
CA LEU A 1082 40.55 -27.59 -40.48
C LEU A 1082 39.48 -26.51 -40.33
N ASN A 1083 38.30 -26.89 -39.84
CA ASN A 1083 37.26 -25.96 -39.43
C ASN A 1083 37.23 -25.86 -37.91
N MET A 1084 37.46 -24.66 -37.39
CA MET A 1084 37.65 -24.36 -35.98
C MET A 1084 36.46 -23.59 -35.39
N ALA A 1085 35.32 -23.49 -36.09
CA ALA A 1085 34.17 -22.67 -35.70
C ALA A 1085 33.57 -23.00 -34.31
N ALA A 1086 33.77 -24.23 -33.82
CA ALA A 1086 33.21 -24.71 -32.56
C ALA A 1086 34.19 -24.68 -31.38
N LEU A 1087 35.43 -24.21 -31.59
CA LEU A 1087 36.46 -24.20 -30.55
C LEU A 1087 36.62 -22.77 -29.98
N PRO A 1088 36.63 -22.61 -28.64
CA PRO A 1088 36.83 -21.30 -28.01
C PRO A 1088 38.25 -20.76 -28.26
N SER A 1089 38.46 -19.45 -28.07
CA SER A 1089 39.81 -18.85 -28.16
C SER A 1089 40.73 -19.44 -27.09
N GLY A 1090 41.94 -19.87 -27.47
CA GLY A 1090 42.84 -20.56 -26.54
C GLY A 1090 44.13 -21.07 -27.18
N LEU A 1091 45.04 -21.60 -26.37
CA LEU A 1091 46.25 -22.25 -26.87
C LEU A 1091 45.96 -23.72 -27.18
N TYR A 1092 46.33 -24.19 -28.38
CA TYR A 1092 46.09 -25.56 -28.81
C TYR A 1092 47.37 -26.21 -29.35
N LEU A 1093 47.52 -27.49 -29.07
CA LEU A 1093 48.56 -28.36 -29.63
C LEU A 1093 47.99 -29.14 -30.82
N TYR A 1094 48.69 -29.11 -31.94
CA TYR A 1094 48.32 -29.90 -33.11
C TYR A 1094 49.25 -31.12 -33.21
N ARG A 1095 48.70 -32.30 -33.48
CA ARG A 1095 49.43 -33.55 -33.67
C ARG A 1095 49.03 -34.21 -34.98
N VAL A 1096 49.99 -34.44 -35.85
CA VAL A 1096 49.77 -35.13 -37.13
C VAL A 1096 50.20 -36.58 -37.01
N HIS A 1097 49.36 -37.49 -37.47
CA HIS A 1097 49.62 -38.93 -37.53
C HIS A 1097 49.72 -39.36 -38.98
N ALA A 1098 50.79 -40.07 -39.35
CA ALA A 1098 50.90 -40.69 -40.66
C ALA A 1098 51.55 -42.07 -40.57
N SER A 1099 51.13 -42.99 -41.43
CA SER A 1099 51.66 -44.36 -41.47
C SER A 1099 52.92 -44.45 -42.35
N SER A 1100 53.98 -45.03 -41.81
CA SER A 1100 55.16 -45.42 -42.60
C SER A 1100 54.84 -46.59 -43.54
N PRO A 1101 55.65 -46.83 -44.59
CA PRO A 1101 55.49 -47.99 -45.48
C PRO A 1101 55.64 -49.33 -44.73
N GLY A 1102 56.28 -49.34 -43.55
CA GLY A 1102 56.38 -50.49 -42.65
C GLY A 1102 55.19 -50.67 -41.69
N GLY A 1103 54.13 -49.87 -41.81
CA GLY A 1103 52.92 -49.97 -40.99
C GLY A 1103 53.02 -49.32 -39.60
N ARG A 1104 54.14 -48.66 -39.27
CA ARG A 1104 54.29 -47.89 -38.03
C ARG A 1104 53.69 -46.51 -38.17
N VAL A 1105 52.87 -46.09 -37.20
CA VAL A 1105 52.36 -44.72 -37.11
C VAL A 1105 53.44 -43.82 -36.55
N VAL A 1106 53.73 -42.72 -37.23
CA VAL A 1106 54.72 -41.72 -36.84
C VAL A 1106 54.00 -40.41 -36.51
N HIS A 1107 54.42 -39.73 -35.44
CA HIS A 1107 53.77 -38.53 -34.92
C HIS A 1107 54.69 -37.30 -34.99
N ALA A 1108 54.14 -36.14 -35.34
CA ALA A 1108 54.80 -34.84 -35.20
C ALA A 1108 53.84 -33.84 -34.54
N GLY A 1109 54.33 -32.95 -33.66
CA GLY A 1109 53.49 -32.03 -32.89
C GLY A 1109 54.08 -30.63 -32.71
N ARG A 1110 53.23 -29.59 -32.66
CA ARG A 1110 53.63 -28.18 -32.48
C ARG A 1110 52.60 -27.39 -31.67
N PHE A 1111 53.07 -26.48 -30.81
CA PHE A 1111 52.25 -25.49 -30.09
C PHE A 1111 51.96 -24.27 -30.97
N VAL A 1112 50.69 -23.91 -31.12
CA VAL A 1112 50.32 -22.69 -31.84
C VAL A 1112 49.26 -21.94 -31.05
N HIS A 1113 49.53 -20.66 -30.78
CA HIS A 1113 48.59 -19.75 -30.13
C HIS A 1113 47.51 -19.29 -31.11
N VAL A 1114 46.26 -19.60 -30.81
CA VAL A 1114 45.08 -19.20 -31.58
C VAL A 1114 44.47 -18.02 -30.81
N ARG A 1115 44.61 -16.79 -31.33
CA ARG A 1115 43.91 -15.62 -30.75
C ARG A 1115 42.47 -15.63 -31.19
#